data_AF-A0A6P0VR18-F1
#
_entry.id   AF-A0A6P0VR18-F1
#
_cell.length_a   1.000
_cell.length_b   1.000
_cell.length_c   1.000
_cell.angle_alpha   90.00
_cell.angle_beta   90.00
_cell.angle_gamma   90.00
#
_symmetry.space_group_name_H-M   'P 1'
#
loop_
_entity.id
_entity.type
_entity.pdbx_description
1 polymer ?
#
loop_
_entity_poly.entity_id
_entity_poly.type
_entity_poly.pdbx_seq_one_letter_code
_entity_poly.pdbx_strand_id
1 'polypeptide(L)'
;MFTKVSERIMHRLRWLLASGWLLLIFSLFYDPISPWLTQSDNQLSPLRIDQEICVQVQGVCLEEQPYPLGTSIFWGVTVPLVIFTLLVFGHELWRRICPLSFFSQIPRALGWQRQRRRVNAKTGKVRYELAKVEKNSWLARNHLYLQFGLFYLGLCSRILFVNSNRLALGIFLIGTILAAIAVGYFYGGKSWCQYFCPMAPVQKIYGEPRGLLNSKAHEDQSSPITQSMCRIVKPDGKEQSACVACQSPCIDIDAERSYWNGITKPQQRWIYYGYVGIVIGYACYYYLYAGNWDYYFSGAWAHQENQWATILSPGFYLFDRSIEMPKLLAVPLTLGLFTISSYFLLSKLEKLYKAYLFRNKQYINQEQVQHRIFTLCTFFIFNVFFVFGGRPLILLLPLPWQYLYNLAIAFLSTLWLYRTWGRNENLYARESLAHRLRKQLSKLQLDVSRFLEGRSLADLNADEVYVLAKVLPGFTKEKRMQAYKGVFRDSLQQGYFTAADSLEKLQQMRQELEITDEEHQNILSELATEEPKLFYPNRNQNRENWLRLESYSESLETMLDCWWQQRPATGLAAELFDVVAGKKSIESISELFDSFVEDNSEAIQANRREYAITSEEEEEILRVLERNRKPIVSDHSQQQQKMNQTDGIDYIKKLQKEAEKLRSYDDW
;
A
#
# COMPACT_ATOMS: atom_id res chain seq x y z
N MET A 1 1.01 -13.57 -4.79
CA MET A 1 0.05 -14.68 -4.54
C MET A 1 -1.32 -14.10 -4.23
N PHE A 2 -1.47 -13.30 -3.17
CA PHE A 2 -2.77 -12.69 -2.83
C PHE A 2 -3.25 -11.65 -3.86
N THR A 3 -2.35 -10.94 -4.55
CA THR A 3 -2.68 -10.00 -5.63
C THR A 3 -3.63 -10.58 -6.67
N LYS A 4 -3.40 -11.85 -7.03
CA LYS A 4 -4.16 -12.61 -8.04
C LYS A 4 -5.54 -13.07 -7.55
N VAL A 5 -5.80 -13.02 -6.24
CA VAL A 5 -7.13 -13.35 -5.70
C VAL A 5 -8.08 -12.20 -6.00
N SER A 6 -9.20 -12.55 -6.64
CA SER A 6 -10.17 -11.57 -7.08
C SER A 6 -10.81 -10.80 -5.92
N GLU A 7 -11.14 -9.55 -6.17
CA GLU A 7 -11.74 -8.64 -5.22
C GLU A 7 -13.14 -9.09 -4.79
N ARG A 8 -13.86 -9.82 -5.66
CA ARG A 8 -15.15 -10.44 -5.32
C ARG A 8 -15.03 -11.45 -4.18
N ILE A 9 -14.02 -12.34 -4.24
CA ILE A 9 -13.76 -13.33 -3.19
C ILE A 9 -13.35 -12.62 -1.90
N MET A 10 -12.43 -11.66 -1.98
CA MET A 10 -11.98 -10.90 -0.83
C MET A 10 -13.10 -10.03 -0.22
N HIS A 11 -14.07 -9.58 -1.01
CA HIS A 11 -15.24 -8.88 -0.51
C HIS A 11 -16.15 -9.80 0.30
N ARG A 12 -16.42 -11.03 -0.18
CA ARG A 12 -17.16 -12.04 0.59
C ARG A 12 -16.46 -12.41 1.89
N LEU A 13 -15.14 -12.60 1.85
CA LEU A 13 -14.34 -12.89 3.03
C LEU A 13 -14.39 -11.75 4.06
N ARG A 14 -14.32 -10.49 3.59
CA ARG A 14 -14.49 -9.32 4.47
C ARG A 14 -15.84 -9.29 5.15
N TRP A 15 -16.92 -9.56 4.42
CA TRP A 15 -18.26 -9.66 5.01
C TRP A 15 -18.31 -10.75 6.07
N LEU A 16 -17.81 -11.95 5.79
CA LEU A 16 -17.77 -13.04 6.76
C LEU A 16 -17.01 -12.64 8.04
N LEU A 17 -15.81 -12.07 7.90
CA LEU A 17 -14.99 -11.65 9.04
C LEU A 17 -15.60 -10.46 9.79
N ALA A 18 -16.22 -9.51 9.08
CA ALA A 18 -16.91 -8.38 9.70
C ALA A 18 -18.14 -8.85 10.47
N SER A 19 -18.94 -9.77 9.92
CA SER A 19 -20.08 -10.38 10.60
C SER A 19 -19.64 -11.20 11.81
N GLY A 20 -18.57 -12.00 11.68
CA GLY A 20 -18.00 -12.74 12.82
C GLY A 20 -17.49 -11.81 13.92
N TRP A 21 -16.88 -10.68 13.56
CA TRP A 21 -16.44 -9.69 14.54
C TRP A 21 -17.60 -8.95 15.20
N LEU A 22 -18.67 -8.62 14.47
CA LEU A 22 -19.90 -8.06 15.04
C LEU A 22 -20.60 -9.06 15.97
N LEU A 23 -20.58 -10.34 15.63
CA LEU A 23 -21.10 -11.41 16.50
C LEU A 23 -20.28 -11.53 17.78
N LEU A 24 -18.94 -11.46 17.69
CA LEU A 24 -18.07 -11.40 18.86
C LEU A 24 -18.40 -10.17 19.72
N ILE A 25 -18.57 -8.99 19.12
CA ILE A 25 -18.96 -7.77 19.84
C ILE A 25 -20.33 -7.96 20.51
N PHE A 26 -21.31 -8.55 19.82
CA PHE A 26 -22.63 -8.84 20.38
C PHE A 26 -22.54 -9.78 21.60
N SER A 27 -21.70 -10.82 21.52
CA SER A 27 -21.47 -11.75 22.65
C SER A 27 -20.92 -11.06 23.90
N LEU A 28 -20.24 -9.92 23.77
CA LEU A 28 -19.77 -9.15 24.94
C LEU A 28 -20.91 -8.50 25.72
N PHE A 29 -22.07 -8.25 25.08
CA PHE A 29 -23.26 -7.74 25.74
C PHE A 29 -24.18 -8.87 26.22
N TYR A 30 -24.27 -9.93 25.43
CA TYR A 30 -25.17 -11.04 25.70
C TYR A 30 -24.54 -12.39 25.33
N ASP A 31 -24.23 -13.19 26.35
CA ASP A 31 -23.68 -14.54 26.20
C ASP A 31 -24.28 -15.49 27.24
N PRO A 32 -25.33 -16.25 26.86
CA PRO A 32 -25.98 -17.19 27.75
C PRO A 32 -25.31 -18.57 27.78
N ILE A 33 -24.37 -18.87 26.88
CA ILE A 33 -23.86 -20.23 26.65
C ILE A 33 -22.48 -20.41 27.25
N SER A 34 -21.57 -19.47 27.00
CA SER A 34 -20.16 -19.70 27.35
C SER A 34 -19.86 -19.78 28.86
N PRO A 35 -20.62 -19.13 29.78
CA PRO A 35 -20.43 -19.35 31.21
C PRO A 35 -20.60 -20.80 31.63
N TRP A 36 -21.48 -21.57 30.96
CA TRP A 36 -21.65 -23.00 31.23
C TRP A 36 -20.40 -23.83 30.87
N LEU A 37 -19.59 -23.36 29.91
CA LEU A 37 -18.34 -24.03 29.52
C LEU A 37 -17.21 -23.81 30.54
N THR A 38 -17.29 -22.78 31.37
CA THR A 38 -16.26 -22.43 32.37
C THR A 38 -16.64 -22.88 33.78
N GLN A 39 -17.84 -23.46 33.97
CA GLN A 39 -18.24 -24.02 35.26
C GLN A 39 -17.32 -25.19 35.68
N SER A 40 -17.01 -25.24 36.97
CA SER A 40 -16.12 -26.25 37.56
C SER A 40 -16.70 -27.67 37.53
N ASP A 41 -18.02 -27.80 37.55
CA ASP A 41 -18.74 -29.07 37.45
C ASP A 41 -18.72 -29.69 36.04
N ASN A 42 -18.44 -28.88 35.01
CA ASN A 42 -18.43 -29.31 33.63
C ASN A 42 -17.12 -30.04 33.25
N GLN A 43 -17.03 -31.31 33.63
CA GLN A 43 -15.82 -32.15 33.42
C GLN A 43 -15.49 -32.41 31.94
N LEU A 44 -16.44 -32.20 31.03
CA LEU A 44 -16.24 -32.38 29.58
C LEU A 44 -15.54 -31.18 28.94
N SER A 45 -15.59 -30.00 29.59
CA SER A 45 -15.01 -28.78 29.05
C SER A 45 -13.55 -28.63 29.49
N PRO A 46 -12.60 -28.46 28.56
CA PRO A 46 -11.21 -28.12 28.89
C PRO A 46 -11.06 -26.68 29.39
N LEU A 47 -12.13 -25.87 29.33
CA LEU A 47 -12.16 -24.48 29.77
C LEU A 47 -12.71 -24.32 31.20
N ARG A 48 -13.00 -25.43 31.89
CA ARG A 48 -13.49 -25.41 33.27
C ARG A 48 -12.48 -24.77 34.20
N ILE A 49 -12.97 -24.01 35.18
CA ILE A 49 -12.16 -23.48 36.27
C ILE A 49 -11.86 -24.59 37.27
N ASP A 50 -10.59 -24.75 37.61
CA ASP A 50 -10.15 -25.66 38.66
C ASP A 50 -10.04 -24.90 40.00
N GLN A 51 -10.98 -25.16 40.91
CA GLN A 51 -11.04 -24.49 42.21
C GLN A 51 -9.90 -24.89 43.16
N GLU A 52 -9.19 -25.98 42.87
CA GLU A 52 -8.04 -26.41 43.67
C GLU A 52 -6.79 -25.55 43.39
N ILE A 53 -6.74 -24.87 42.24
CA ILE A 53 -5.61 -24.04 41.82
C ILE A 53 -5.82 -22.60 42.30
N CYS A 54 -5.13 -22.20 43.36
CA CYS A 54 -5.10 -20.80 43.79
C CYS A 54 -4.18 -19.96 42.89
N VAL A 55 -4.77 -19.03 42.13
CA VAL A 55 -4.04 -17.99 41.40
C VAL A 55 -3.77 -16.81 42.36
N GLN A 56 -2.51 -16.65 42.78
CA GLN A 56 -2.15 -15.57 43.70
C GLN A 56 -2.06 -14.21 42.99
N VAL A 57 -2.70 -13.20 43.56
CA VAL A 57 -2.59 -11.80 43.14
C VAL A 57 -2.30 -10.95 44.37
N GLN A 58 -1.11 -10.34 44.42
CA GLN A 58 -0.69 -9.52 45.56
C GLN A 58 -0.69 -10.27 46.90
N GLY A 59 -0.34 -11.57 46.87
CA GLY A 59 -0.31 -12.44 48.05
C GLY A 59 -1.66 -13.00 48.49
N VAL A 60 -2.75 -12.71 47.76
CA VAL A 60 -4.11 -13.23 48.04
C VAL A 60 -4.57 -14.14 46.90
N CYS A 61 -5.19 -15.28 47.23
CA CYS A 61 -5.81 -16.15 46.22
C CYS A 61 -7.00 -15.43 45.57
N LEU A 62 -6.98 -15.34 44.24
CA LEU A 62 -8.10 -14.80 43.48
C LEU A 62 -9.22 -15.83 43.41
N GLU A 63 -10.44 -15.42 43.76
CA GLU A 63 -11.62 -16.25 43.59
C GLU A 63 -12.11 -16.15 42.14
N GLU A 64 -12.09 -17.29 41.43
CA GLU A 64 -12.56 -17.39 40.04
C GLU A 64 -13.99 -17.90 39.98
N GLN A 65 -14.85 -17.18 39.26
CA GLN A 65 -16.25 -17.52 39.04
C GLN A 65 -16.49 -17.85 37.56
N PRO A 66 -17.48 -18.69 37.22
CA PRO A 66 -17.80 -19.01 35.83
C PRO A 66 -18.05 -17.75 35.00
N TYR A 67 -17.26 -17.56 33.94
CA TYR A 67 -17.20 -16.31 33.19
C TYR A 67 -17.50 -16.49 31.69
N PRO A 68 -18.02 -15.45 31.02
CA PRO A 68 -18.17 -15.45 29.57
C PRO A 68 -16.82 -15.38 28.82
N LEU A 69 -16.68 -16.14 27.74
CA LEU A 69 -15.41 -16.27 27.01
C LEU A 69 -15.06 -15.09 26.08
N GLY A 70 -15.97 -14.14 25.84
CA GLY A 70 -15.79 -13.11 24.81
C GLY A 70 -14.50 -12.28 24.93
N THR A 71 -14.14 -11.83 26.14
CA THR A 71 -12.89 -11.11 26.41
C THR A 71 -11.66 -12.00 26.19
N SER A 72 -11.72 -13.24 26.69
CA SER A 72 -10.66 -14.24 26.57
C SER A 72 -10.40 -14.63 25.11
N ILE A 73 -11.45 -14.78 24.30
CA ILE A 73 -11.33 -15.06 22.86
C ILE A 73 -10.73 -13.86 22.12
N PHE A 74 -11.21 -12.64 22.40
CA PHE A 74 -10.70 -11.46 21.72
C PHE A 74 -9.20 -11.25 21.99
N TRP A 75 -8.80 -11.30 23.26
CA TRP A 75 -7.41 -11.03 23.65
C TRP A 75 -6.48 -12.23 23.47
N GLY A 76 -6.97 -13.45 23.70
CA GLY A 76 -6.20 -14.69 23.65
C GLY A 76 -6.16 -15.36 22.28
N VAL A 77 -7.12 -15.09 21.39
CA VAL A 77 -7.17 -15.68 20.04
C VAL A 77 -7.10 -14.61 18.96
N THR A 78 -8.03 -13.65 18.96
CA THR A 78 -8.15 -12.68 17.86
C THR A 78 -6.88 -11.85 17.71
N VAL A 79 -6.38 -11.23 18.77
CA VAL A 79 -5.17 -10.39 18.70
C VAL A 79 -3.92 -11.19 18.28
N PRO A 80 -3.59 -12.35 18.88
CA PRO A 80 -2.46 -13.17 18.41
C PRO A 80 -2.57 -13.62 16.95
N LEU A 81 -3.78 -13.98 16.48
CA LEU A 81 -4.01 -14.33 15.08
C LEU A 81 -3.71 -13.16 14.12
N VAL A 82 -4.04 -11.93 14.52
CA VAL A 82 -3.70 -10.73 13.74
C VAL A 82 -2.18 -10.55 13.63
N ILE A 83 -1.44 -10.67 14.74
CA ILE A 83 0.03 -10.55 14.74
C ILE A 83 0.67 -11.65 13.87
N PHE A 84 0.19 -12.89 14.00
CA PHE A 84 0.63 -14.00 13.17
C PHE A 84 0.40 -13.71 11.67
N THR A 85 -0.80 -13.24 11.33
CA THR A 85 -1.18 -12.92 9.94
C THR A 85 -0.27 -11.84 9.37
N LEU A 86 0.05 -10.80 10.14
CA LEU A 86 0.90 -9.70 9.71
C LEU A 86 2.30 -10.15 9.31
N LEU A 87 2.95 -11.03 10.09
CA LEU A 87 4.31 -11.50 9.77
C LEU A 87 4.32 -12.53 8.64
N VAL A 88 3.38 -13.48 8.66
CA VAL A 88 3.36 -14.59 7.70
C VAL A 88 2.81 -14.14 6.35
N PHE A 89 1.63 -13.53 6.33
CA PHE A 89 0.95 -13.15 5.08
C PHE A 89 1.24 -11.71 4.66
N GLY A 90 1.83 -10.90 5.54
CA GLY A 90 2.18 -9.52 5.25
C GLY A 90 1.01 -8.56 5.39
N HIS A 91 1.32 -7.27 5.19
CA HIS A 91 0.32 -6.21 5.20
C HIS A 91 -0.74 -6.38 4.10
N GLU A 92 -0.39 -7.02 2.97
CA GLU A 92 -1.25 -7.17 1.81
C GLU A 92 -2.53 -7.93 2.16
N LEU A 93 -2.39 -9.13 2.75
CA LEU A 93 -3.56 -9.91 3.14
C LEU A 93 -4.33 -9.17 4.24
N TRP A 94 -3.63 -8.68 5.28
CA TRP A 94 -4.25 -8.03 6.42
C TRP A 94 -5.12 -6.84 6.00
N ARG A 95 -4.60 -5.92 5.17
CA ARG A 95 -5.35 -4.74 4.69
C ARG A 95 -6.53 -5.10 3.78
N ARG A 96 -6.54 -6.28 3.17
CA ARG A 96 -7.66 -6.77 2.35
C ARG A 96 -8.73 -7.48 3.16
N ILE A 97 -8.41 -8.03 4.32
CA ILE A 97 -9.38 -8.76 5.18
C ILE A 97 -9.79 -8.00 6.44
N CYS A 98 -9.09 -6.92 6.79
CA CYS A 98 -9.30 -6.15 8.02
C CYS A 98 -10.74 -5.61 8.13
N PRO A 99 -11.51 -5.99 9.16
CA PRO A 99 -12.87 -5.51 9.36
C PRO A 99 -12.96 -3.99 9.55
N LEU A 100 -12.01 -3.37 10.27
CA LEU A 100 -11.96 -1.91 10.42
C LEU A 100 -11.73 -1.20 9.08
N SER A 101 -10.90 -1.76 8.21
CA SER A 101 -10.74 -1.22 6.85
C SER A 101 -12.05 -1.31 6.08
N PHE A 102 -12.81 -2.39 6.24
CA PHE A 102 -14.12 -2.55 5.62
C PHE A 102 -15.12 -1.50 6.11
N PHE A 103 -15.30 -1.34 7.43
CA PHE A 103 -16.20 -0.32 7.99
C PHE A 103 -15.80 1.10 7.61
N SER A 104 -14.50 1.41 7.57
CA SER A 104 -14.02 2.74 7.14
C SER A 104 -14.40 3.11 5.69
N GLN A 105 -14.74 2.13 4.85
CA GLN A 105 -15.16 2.36 3.47
C GLN A 105 -16.68 2.48 3.29
N ILE A 106 -17.49 2.33 4.35
CA ILE A 106 -18.95 2.48 4.26
C ILE A 106 -19.36 3.86 3.71
N PRO A 107 -18.79 4.99 4.17
CA PRO A 107 -19.15 6.31 3.61
C PRO A 107 -18.83 6.43 2.13
N ARG A 108 -17.79 5.74 1.63
CA ARG A 108 -17.49 5.64 0.20
C ARG A 108 -18.54 4.82 -0.53
N ALA A 109 -18.89 3.65 -0.01
CA ALA A 109 -19.90 2.77 -0.61
C ALA A 109 -21.29 3.43 -0.68
N LEU A 110 -21.62 4.30 0.27
CA LEU A 110 -22.86 5.08 0.30
C LEU A 110 -22.78 6.41 -0.47
N GLY A 111 -21.60 6.82 -0.97
CA GLY A 111 -21.41 8.10 -1.65
C GLY A 111 -21.50 9.33 -0.74
N TRP A 112 -21.39 9.17 0.58
CA TRP A 112 -21.57 10.24 1.57
C TRP A 112 -20.27 10.95 1.97
N GLN A 113 -19.16 10.73 1.26
CA GLN A 113 -17.88 11.29 1.67
C GLN A 113 -17.87 12.83 1.58
N ARG A 114 -17.21 13.47 2.55
CA ARG A 114 -17.07 14.93 2.61
C ARG A 114 -16.34 15.44 1.38
N GLN A 115 -16.92 16.46 0.76
CA GLN A 115 -16.33 17.16 -0.36
C GLN A 115 -15.91 18.58 0.04
N ARG A 116 -14.80 19.06 -0.50
CA ARG A 116 -14.30 20.43 -0.35
C ARG A 116 -14.68 21.24 -1.58
N ARG A 117 -15.26 22.41 -1.34
CA ARG A 117 -15.53 23.40 -2.38
C ARG A 117 -14.22 24.05 -2.82
N ARG A 118 -13.91 23.96 -4.12
CA ARG A 118 -12.80 24.66 -4.76
C ARG A 118 -13.36 25.58 -5.84
N VAL A 119 -12.93 26.83 -5.82
CA VAL A 119 -13.31 27.82 -6.83
C VAL A 119 -12.14 27.97 -7.78
N ASN A 120 -12.38 27.80 -9.08
CA ASN A 120 -11.35 28.03 -10.07
C ASN A 120 -11.08 29.55 -10.15
N ALA A 121 -9.84 29.97 -9.88
CA ALA A 121 -9.45 31.38 -9.86
C ALA A 121 -9.60 32.08 -11.22
N LYS A 122 -9.56 31.32 -12.34
CA LYS A 122 -9.66 31.86 -13.70
C LYS A 122 -11.09 31.87 -14.24
N THR A 123 -11.91 30.88 -13.89
CA THR A 123 -13.26 30.70 -14.48
C THR A 123 -14.40 31.01 -13.51
N GLY A 124 -14.13 31.23 -12.22
CA GLY A 124 -15.15 31.47 -11.19
C GLY A 124 -16.06 30.28 -10.89
N LYS A 125 -15.96 29.17 -11.64
CA LYS A 125 -16.79 27.98 -11.47
C LYS A 125 -16.46 27.29 -10.14
N VAL A 126 -17.51 27.01 -9.38
CA VAL A 126 -17.46 26.29 -8.12
C VAL A 126 -17.54 24.79 -8.42
N ARG A 127 -16.55 24.00 -7.97
CA ARG A 127 -16.62 22.54 -8.06
C ARG A 127 -16.20 21.88 -6.75
N TYR A 128 -16.65 20.65 -6.56
CA TYR A 128 -16.46 19.88 -5.34
C TYR A 128 -15.41 18.76 -5.57
N GLU A 129 -14.43 18.66 -4.68
CA GLU A 129 -13.37 17.65 -4.70
C GLU A 129 -13.40 16.83 -3.40
N LEU A 130 -13.02 15.55 -3.45
CA LEU A 130 -12.97 14.72 -2.25
C LEU A 130 -11.97 15.27 -1.23
N ALA A 131 -12.39 15.42 0.03
CA ALA A 131 -11.49 15.89 1.08
C ALA A 131 -10.39 14.85 1.36
N LYS A 132 -9.13 15.28 1.27
CA LYS A 132 -7.94 14.45 1.53
C LYS A 132 -7.12 15.10 2.64
N VAL A 133 -6.30 14.30 3.34
CA VAL A 133 -5.33 14.85 4.30
C VAL A 133 -4.30 15.66 3.52
N GLU A 134 -4.17 16.95 3.83
CA GLU A 134 -3.21 17.82 3.15
C GLU A 134 -1.78 17.39 3.48
N LYS A 135 -0.91 17.26 2.47
CA LYS A 135 0.49 16.82 2.64
C LYS A 135 1.31 17.68 3.60
N ASN A 136 0.98 18.98 3.68
CA ASN A 136 1.65 19.94 4.55
C ASN A 136 1.01 20.08 5.95
N SER A 137 -0.07 19.35 6.23
CA SER A 137 -0.73 19.38 7.53
C SER A 137 0.12 18.74 8.64
N TRP A 138 -0.14 19.12 9.89
CA TRP A 138 0.46 18.47 11.05
C TRP A 138 0.19 16.97 11.08
N LEU A 139 -1.04 16.56 10.73
CA LEU A 139 -1.45 15.16 10.68
C LEU A 139 -0.59 14.37 9.68
N ALA A 140 -0.39 14.89 8.46
CA ALA A 140 0.44 14.20 7.47
C ALA A 140 1.89 14.00 7.94
N ARG A 141 2.46 14.97 8.66
CA ARG A 141 3.85 14.92 9.14
C ARG A 141 4.04 14.08 10.41
N ASN A 142 3.03 14.04 11.29
CA ASN A 142 3.14 13.46 12.63
C ASN A 142 2.21 12.28 12.90
N HIS A 143 1.52 11.74 11.89
CA HIS A 143 0.58 10.63 12.05
C HIS A 143 1.18 9.40 12.74
N LEU A 144 2.46 9.08 12.49
CA LEU A 144 3.13 7.95 13.15
C LEU A 144 3.22 8.12 14.67
N TYR A 145 3.44 9.35 15.16
CA TYR A 145 3.41 9.65 16.59
C TYR A 145 1.99 9.61 17.14
N LEU A 146 1.01 10.12 16.40
CA LEU A 146 -0.40 10.04 16.78
C LEU A 146 -0.84 8.58 16.92
N GLN A 147 -0.56 7.74 15.92
CA GLN A 147 -0.90 6.33 15.91
C GLN A 147 -0.23 5.58 17.06
N PHE A 148 1.05 5.83 17.31
CA PHE A 148 1.76 5.23 18.43
C PHE A 148 1.21 5.71 19.78
N GLY A 149 0.83 6.98 19.91
CA GLY A 149 0.17 7.54 21.10
C GLY A 149 -1.20 6.92 21.34
N LEU A 150 -2.02 6.77 20.30
CA LEU A 150 -3.31 6.07 20.38
C LEU A 150 -3.14 4.60 20.72
N PHE A 151 -2.10 3.94 20.20
CA PHE A 151 -1.75 2.57 20.55
C PHE A 151 -1.36 2.45 22.03
N TYR A 152 -0.50 3.35 22.51
CA TYR A 152 -0.10 3.43 23.92
C TYR A 152 -1.31 3.65 24.85
N LEU A 153 -2.17 4.62 24.53
CA LEU A 153 -3.39 4.87 25.28
C LEU A 153 -4.34 3.67 25.24
N GLY A 154 -4.41 2.98 24.09
CA GLY A 154 -5.16 1.74 23.94
C GLY A 154 -4.65 0.61 24.85
N LEU A 155 -3.33 0.45 24.99
CA LEU A 155 -2.73 -0.53 25.90
C LEU A 155 -2.94 -0.17 27.38
N CYS A 156 -2.82 1.11 27.74
CA CYS A 156 -3.17 1.57 29.09
C CYS A 156 -4.65 1.29 29.39
N SER A 157 -5.54 1.65 28.45
CA SER A 157 -6.97 1.41 28.57
C SER A 157 -7.31 -0.09 28.67
N ARG A 158 -6.60 -0.92 27.91
CA ARG A 158 -6.71 -2.38 27.99
C ARG A 158 -6.48 -2.86 29.41
N ILE A 159 -5.34 -2.54 30.01
CA ILE A 159 -4.99 -3.02 31.36
C ILE A 159 -5.92 -2.44 32.43
N LEU A 160 -6.34 -1.18 32.29
CA LEU A 160 -7.09 -0.48 33.33
C LEU A 160 -8.60 -0.74 33.29
N PHE A 161 -9.20 -0.78 32.10
CA PHE A 161 -10.65 -0.70 31.96
C PHE A 161 -11.26 -1.88 31.18
N VAL A 162 -10.54 -2.41 30.19
CA VAL A 162 -11.16 -3.21 29.12
C VAL A 162 -10.80 -4.71 29.19
N ASN A 163 -9.76 -5.08 29.94
CA ASN A 163 -9.24 -6.45 29.95
C ASN A 163 -10.26 -7.50 30.37
N SER A 164 -10.98 -7.28 31.48
CA SER A 164 -11.95 -8.22 32.01
C SER A 164 -13.41 -7.76 31.90
N ASN A 165 -13.65 -6.45 31.84
CA ASN A 165 -15.01 -5.93 31.70
C ASN A 165 -15.52 -6.05 30.25
N ARG A 166 -16.43 -7.01 30.04
CA ARG A 166 -17.04 -7.29 28.73
C ARG A 166 -17.76 -6.08 28.11
N LEU A 167 -18.51 -5.33 28.91
CA LEU A 167 -19.28 -4.18 28.42
C LEU A 167 -18.34 -3.05 28.00
N ALA A 168 -17.29 -2.81 28.78
CA ALA A 168 -16.25 -1.85 28.45
C ALA A 168 -15.57 -2.20 27.11
N LEU A 169 -15.26 -3.48 26.88
CA LEU A 169 -14.69 -3.95 25.61
C LEU A 169 -15.67 -3.78 24.46
N GLY A 170 -16.93 -4.15 24.63
CA GLY A 170 -17.96 -3.96 23.61
C GLY A 170 -18.09 -2.50 23.20
N ILE A 171 -18.19 -1.58 24.17
CA ILE A 171 -18.29 -0.13 23.93
C ILE A 171 -17.01 0.40 23.25
N PHE A 172 -15.82 -0.03 23.71
CA PHE A 172 -14.55 0.37 23.12
C PHE A 172 -14.41 -0.05 21.65
N LEU A 173 -14.83 -1.28 21.31
CA LEU A 173 -14.79 -1.79 19.94
C LEU A 173 -15.81 -1.07 19.04
N ILE A 174 -17.05 -0.86 19.51
CA ILE A 174 -18.06 -0.09 18.78
C ILE A 174 -17.57 1.35 18.55
N GLY A 175 -17.03 2.00 19.57
CA GLY A 175 -16.47 3.35 19.47
C GLY A 175 -15.34 3.42 18.43
N THR A 176 -14.49 2.39 18.35
CA THR A 176 -13.43 2.30 17.33
C THR A 176 -14.01 2.13 15.92
N ILE A 177 -15.07 1.33 15.75
CA ILE A 177 -15.77 1.19 14.45
C ILE A 177 -16.39 2.52 14.03
N LEU A 178 -17.08 3.22 14.94
CA LEU A 178 -17.68 4.52 14.67
C LEU A 178 -16.62 5.57 14.31
N ALA A 179 -15.48 5.59 15.00
CA ALA A 179 -14.35 6.46 14.66
C ALA A 179 -13.78 6.15 13.27
N ALA A 180 -13.67 4.87 12.90
CA ALA A 180 -13.21 4.47 11.58
C ALA A 180 -14.17 4.92 10.46
N ILE A 181 -15.48 4.80 10.68
CA ILE A 181 -16.52 5.31 9.77
C ILE A 181 -16.44 6.83 9.68
N ALA A 182 -16.33 7.54 10.81
CA ALA A 182 -16.22 8.99 10.84
C ALA A 182 -15.00 9.49 10.04
N VAL A 183 -13.83 8.86 10.20
CA VAL A 183 -12.65 9.22 9.40
C VAL A 183 -12.85 8.93 7.91
N GLY A 184 -13.53 7.83 7.55
CA GLY A 184 -13.88 7.53 6.15
C GLY A 184 -14.87 8.51 5.53
N TYR A 185 -15.72 9.14 6.35
CA TYR A 185 -16.59 10.24 5.96
C TYR A 185 -15.78 11.53 5.74
N PHE A 186 -14.89 11.89 6.66
CA PHE A 186 -14.12 13.15 6.58
C PHE A 186 -13.00 13.13 5.55
N TYR A 187 -12.36 11.98 5.31
CA TYR A 187 -11.19 11.85 4.46
C TYR A 187 -11.31 10.67 3.49
N GLY A 188 -11.01 10.92 2.22
CA GLY A 188 -11.04 9.92 1.15
C GLY A 188 -9.99 8.81 1.27
N GLY A 189 -10.22 7.71 0.53
CA GLY A 189 -9.29 6.59 0.42
C GLY A 189 -9.20 5.76 1.71
N LYS A 190 -8.02 5.21 2.00
CA LYS A 190 -7.74 4.42 3.21
C LYS A 190 -7.17 5.29 4.35
N SER A 191 -7.68 6.51 4.52
CA SER A 191 -7.11 7.48 5.46
C SER A 191 -7.13 7.03 6.93
N TRP A 192 -8.16 6.30 7.37
CA TRP A 192 -8.19 5.68 8.72
C TRP A 192 -6.95 4.81 8.94
N CYS A 193 -6.76 3.88 8.02
CA CYS A 193 -5.68 2.92 8.01
C CYS A 193 -4.30 3.57 7.97
N GLN A 194 -4.15 4.69 7.24
CA GLN A 194 -2.88 5.37 7.02
C GLN A 194 -2.50 6.40 8.08
N TYR A 195 -3.47 7.13 8.65
CA TYR A 195 -3.19 8.27 9.53
C TYR A 195 -3.65 8.10 10.99
N PHE A 196 -4.65 7.25 11.27
CA PHE A 196 -5.31 7.21 12.58
C PHE A 196 -5.27 5.85 13.28
N CYS A 197 -5.25 4.76 12.52
CA CYS A 197 -5.39 3.41 13.08
C CYS A 197 -4.27 3.11 14.10
N PRO A 198 -4.59 2.80 15.37
CA PRO A 198 -3.59 2.49 16.40
C PRO A 198 -2.84 1.18 16.12
N MET A 199 -3.37 0.31 15.25
CA MET A 199 -2.71 -0.92 14.82
C MET A 199 -1.69 -0.69 13.69
N ALA A 200 -1.66 0.49 13.06
CA ALA A 200 -0.75 0.77 11.95
C ALA A 200 0.75 0.67 12.33
N PRO A 201 1.22 1.14 13.51
CA PRO A 201 2.61 0.93 13.92
C PRO A 201 2.95 -0.54 14.05
N VAL A 202 2.04 -1.36 14.59
CA VAL A 202 2.20 -2.81 14.72
C VAL A 202 2.26 -3.48 13.36
N GLN A 203 1.39 -3.08 12.43
CA GLN A 203 1.40 -3.52 11.05
C GLN A 203 2.72 -3.18 10.36
N LYS A 204 3.31 -2.01 10.62
CA LYS A 204 4.61 -1.63 10.06
C LYS A 204 5.72 -2.54 10.58
N ILE A 205 5.77 -2.78 11.88
CA ILE A 205 6.83 -3.58 12.51
C ILE A 205 6.83 -5.03 12.01
N TYR A 206 5.66 -5.67 11.95
CA TYR A 206 5.57 -7.08 11.53
C TYR A 206 5.41 -7.27 10.02
N GLY A 207 4.93 -6.26 9.29
CA GLY A 207 4.59 -6.37 7.86
C GLY A 207 5.62 -5.76 6.90
N GLU A 208 6.54 -4.91 7.37
CA GLU A 208 7.61 -4.30 6.57
C GLU A 208 8.97 -5.03 6.78
N PRO A 209 9.87 -5.09 5.77
CA PRO A 209 9.66 -4.62 4.39
C PRO A 209 8.68 -5.50 3.61
N ARG A 210 8.48 -6.75 4.03
CA ARG A 210 7.49 -7.68 3.49
C ARG A 210 7.23 -8.86 4.44
N GLY A 211 6.03 -9.42 4.40
CA GLY A 211 5.73 -10.71 5.02
C GLY A 211 6.30 -11.89 4.23
N LEU A 212 6.27 -13.09 4.81
CA LEU A 212 6.80 -14.32 4.18
C LEU A 212 6.13 -14.63 2.83
N LEU A 213 4.81 -14.48 2.74
CA LEU A 213 4.01 -14.83 1.56
C LEU A 213 3.50 -13.61 0.79
N ASN A 214 4.04 -12.42 1.11
CA ASN A 214 3.64 -11.16 0.50
C ASN A 214 4.04 -11.10 -0.99
N SER A 215 3.20 -10.49 -1.83
CA SER A 215 3.57 -10.22 -3.23
C SER A 215 4.62 -9.11 -3.35
N LYS A 216 5.40 -9.15 -4.44
CA LYS A 216 6.42 -8.15 -4.76
C LYS A 216 5.87 -7.18 -5.80
N ALA A 217 5.47 -5.99 -5.37
CA ALA A 217 4.80 -5.00 -6.21
C ALA A 217 5.69 -4.46 -7.35
N HIS A 218 7.00 -4.51 -7.19
CA HIS A 218 7.97 -3.96 -8.13
C HIS A 218 8.40 -4.95 -9.22
N GLU A 219 8.28 -6.26 -8.99
CA GLU A 219 8.67 -7.30 -9.96
C GLU A 219 7.54 -7.64 -10.96
N ASP A 220 6.29 -7.70 -10.50
CA ASP A 220 5.11 -8.08 -11.32
C ASP A 220 4.20 -6.86 -11.56
N GLN A 221 4.55 -6.03 -12.55
CA GLN A 221 3.75 -4.86 -13.00
C GLN A 221 2.94 -5.16 -14.27
N SER A 222 2.64 -6.43 -14.54
CA SER A 222 1.77 -6.83 -15.65
C SER A 222 0.34 -6.26 -15.53
N SER A 223 -0.06 -5.87 -14.31
CA SER A 223 -1.32 -5.21 -13.99
C SER A 223 -1.06 -3.89 -13.25
N PRO A 224 -1.87 -2.84 -13.46
CA PRO A 224 -1.81 -1.61 -12.68
C PRO A 224 -2.16 -1.80 -11.19
N ILE A 225 -2.74 -2.95 -10.83
CA ILE A 225 -3.16 -3.26 -9.46
C ILE A 225 -2.09 -4.11 -8.76
N THR A 226 -1.54 -3.59 -7.67
CA THR A 226 -0.58 -4.27 -6.80
C THR A 226 -1.12 -4.43 -5.37
N GLN A 227 -0.51 -5.33 -4.60
CA GLN A 227 -0.74 -5.58 -3.17
C GLN A 227 -2.19 -5.32 -2.67
N SER A 228 -2.36 -4.48 -1.64
CA SER A 228 -3.64 -4.17 -0.99
C SER A 228 -4.26 -2.86 -1.44
N MET A 229 -3.99 -2.44 -2.68
CA MET A 229 -4.53 -1.20 -3.26
C MET A 229 -6.06 -1.11 -3.16
N CYS A 230 -6.59 0.12 -3.22
CA CYS A 230 -8.02 0.35 -3.42
C CYS A 230 -8.42 -0.18 -4.80
N ARG A 231 -9.49 -0.97 -4.87
CA ARG A 231 -9.99 -1.61 -6.10
C ARG A 231 -11.49 -1.41 -6.24
N ILE A 232 -11.95 -1.39 -7.48
CA ILE A 232 -13.35 -1.53 -7.87
C ILE A 232 -13.49 -2.64 -8.90
N VAL A 233 -14.67 -3.25 -8.95
CA VAL A 233 -15.02 -4.26 -9.95
C VAL A 233 -15.99 -3.61 -10.93
N LYS A 234 -15.59 -3.50 -12.20
CA LYS A 234 -16.45 -2.96 -13.26
C LYS A 234 -17.60 -3.94 -13.59
N PRO A 235 -18.67 -3.49 -14.28
CA PRO A 235 -19.78 -4.36 -14.69
C PRO A 235 -19.32 -5.58 -15.53
N ASP A 236 -18.32 -5.36 -16.38
CA ASP A 236 -17.60 -6.34 -17.20
C ASP A 236 -16.72 -7.31 -16.40
N GLY A 237 -16.72 -7.21 -15.07
CA GLY A 237 -16.04 -8.14 -14.15
C GLY A 237 -14.54 -7.93 -14.01
N LYS A 238 -13.95 -7.00 -14.78
CA LYS A 238 -12.54 -6.60 -14.64
C LYS A 238 -12.33 -5.74 -13.40
N GLU A 239 -11.19 -5.91 -12.76
CA GLU A 239 -10.76 -5.07 -11.63
C GLU A 239 -10.04 -3.83 -12.14
N GLN A 240 -10.33 -2.68 -11.53
CA GLN A 240 -9.60 -1.44 -11.76
C GLN A 240 -9.11 -0.86 -10.43
N SER A 241 -7.97 -0.18 -10.48
CA SER A 241 -7.47 0.61 -9.36
C SER A 241 -8.45 1.73 -9.05
N ALA A 242 -8.75 1.94 -7.78
CA ALA A 242 -9.63 3.00 -7.30
C ALA A 242 -8.89 3.90 -6.30
N CYS A 243 -7.61 4.16 -6.63
CA CYS A 243 -6.68 4.96 -5.84
C CYS A 243 -7.03 6.45 -5.93
N VAL A 244 -7.14 7.11 -4.78
CA VAL A 244 -7.37 8.57 -4.68
C VAL A 244 -6.12 9.36 -4.31
N ALA A 245 -4.96 8.69 -4.26
CA ALA A 245 -3.67 9.24 -3.82
C ALA A 245 -3.71 9.88 -2.42
N CYS A 246 -4.31 9.18 -1.43
CA CYS A 246 -4.48 9.68 -0.06
C CYS A 246 -3.18 9.83 0.75
N GLN A 247 -2.12 9.12 0.38
CA GLN A 247 -0.78 9.19 0.99
C GLN A 247 0.28 8.87 -0.06
N SER A 248 1.51 9.37 0.12
CA SER A 248 2.66 9.05 -0.73
C SER A 248 3.95 9.11 0.11
N PRO A 249 4.80 8.07 0.08
CA PRO A 249 4.58 6.76 -0.54
C PRO A 249 3.48 5.96 0.20
N CYS A 250 2.63 5.25 -0.53
CA CYS A 250 1.55 4.44 0.03
C CYS A 250 1.98 2.98 0.21
N ILE A 251 1.87 2.46 1.44
CA ILE A 251 2.19 1.06 1.76
C ILE A 251 1.30 0.06 1.00
N ASP A 252 0.05 0.43 0.69
CA ASP A 252 -0.89 -0.47 -0.02
C ASP A 252 -0.54 -0.68 -1.49
N ILE A 253 0.28 0.20 -2.09
CA ILE A 253 0.75 0.09 -3.48
C ILE A 253 2.07 -0.68 -3.53
N ASP A 254 3.03 -0.25 -2.71
CA ASP A 254 4.35 -0.87 -2.64
C ASP A 254 4.92 -0.67 -1.22
N ALA A 255 4.77 -1.70 -0.38
CA ALA A 255 5.26 -1.65 0.99
C ALA A 255 6.79 -1.59 1.09
N GLU A 256 7.53 -2.23 0.19
CA GLU A 256 9.00 -2.21 0.21
C GLU A 256 9.49 -0.79 -0.15
N ARG A 257 8.84 -0.14 -1.12
CA ARG A 257 9.07 1.29 -1.42
C ARG A 257 8.78 2.19 -0.22
N SER A 258 7.63 1.99 0.43
CA SER A 258 7.21 2.80 1.58
C SER A 258 8.20 2.65 2.75
N TYR A 259 8.70 1.44 2.96
CA TYR A 259 9.71 1.11 3.96
C TYR A 259 11.04 1.81 3.70
N TRP A 260 11.65 1.63 2.53
CA TRP A 260 12.96 2.22 2.23
C TRP A 260 12.94 3.75 2.27
N ASN A 261 11.91 4.39 1.69
CA ASN A 261 11.74 5.85 1.76
C ASN A 261 11.50 6.38 3.20
N GLY A 262 11.08 5.52 4.12
CA GLY A 262 10.76 5.89 5.50
C GLY A 262 11.84 5.54 6.52
N ILE A 263 12.81 4.68 6.16
CA ILE A 263 13.66 3.98 7.13
C ILE A 263 14.52 4.93 7.98
N THR A 264 15.03 6.00 7.36
CA THR A 264 15.91 6.99 8.00
C THR A 264 15.16 8.03 8.83
N LYS A 265 13.83 8.07 8.74
CA LYS A 265 13.02 9.08 9.41
C LYS A 265 12.98 8.84 10.92
N PRO A 266 13.05 9.90 11.75
CA PRO A 266 13.06 9.76 13.20
C PRO A 266 11.78 9.10 13.75
N GLN A 267 10.63 9.32 13.08
CA GLN A 267 9.36 8.67 13.43
C GLN A 267 9.45 7.14 13.36
N GLN A 268 10.14 6.61 12.35
CA GLN A 268 10.28 5.17 12.14
C GLN A 268 11.15 4.57 13.25
N ARG A 269 12.25 5.24 13.59
CA ARG A 269 13.11 4.85 14.72
C ARG A 269 12.36 4.83 16.06
N TRP A 270 11.52 5.85 16.30
CA TRP A 270 10.65 5.91 17.48
C TRP A 270 9.71 4.71 17.55
N ILE A 271 9.04 4.37 16.44
CA ILE A 271 8.12 3.23 16.38
C ILE A 271 8.86 1.92 16.70
N TYR A 272 9.93 1.60 15.99
CA TYR A 272 10.58 0.30 16.14
C TYR A 272 11.19 0.13 17.54
N TYR A 273 11.92 1.14 18.04
CA TYR A 273 12.60 1.01 19.33
C TYR A 273 11.65 1.19 20.51
N GLY A 274 10.67 2.10 20.39
CA GLY A 274 9.65 2.31 21.41
C GLY A 274 8.74 1.09 21.55
N TYR A 275 8.37 0.44 20.44
CA TYR A 275 7.52 -0.75 20.47
C TYR A 275 8.19 -1.96 21.15
N VAL A 276 9.50 -2.13 21.03
CA VAL A 276 10.22 -3.17 21.80
C VAL A 276 9.99 -2.95 23.30
N GLY A 277 10.16 -1.72 23.76
CA GLY A 277 9.93 -1.35 25.15
C GLY A 277 8.48 -1.56 25.58
N ILE A 278 7.51 -1.10 24.78
CA ILE A 278 6.10 -1.17 25.16
C ILE A 278 5.59 -2.61 25.29
N VAL A 279 6.06 -3.54 24.45
CA VAL A 279 5.65 -4.95 24.52
C VAL A 279 6.28 -5.64 25.73
N ILE A 280 7.57 -5.38 26.02
CA ILE A 280 8.21 -5.90 27.25
C ILE A 280 7.50 -5.32 28.47
N GLY A 281 7.31 -4.00 28.51
CA GLY A 281 6.64 -3.31 29.62
C GLY A 281 5.22 -3.83 29.84
N TYR A 282 4.49 -4.12 28.76
CA TYR A 282 3.15 -4.71 28.82
C TYR A 282 3.17 -6.10 29.47
N ALA A 283 4.09 -6.99 29.07
CA ALA A 283 4.22 -8.31 29.66
C ALA A 283 4.71 -8.24 31.13
N CYS A 284 5.75 -7.44 31.39
CA CYS A 284 6.33 -7.26 32.72
C CYS A 284 5.34 -6.66 33.72
N TYR A 285 4.43 -5.78 33.27
CA TYR A 285 3.46 -5.15 34.18
C TYR A 285 2.58 -6.18 34.91
N TYR A 286 2.19 -7.28 34.27
CA TYR A 286 1.41 -8.33 34.94
C TYR A 286 2.17 -8.97 36.10
N TYR A 287 3.47 -9.21 35.92
CA TYR A 287 4.35 -9.68 37.00
C TYR A 287 4.52 -8.61 38.09
N LEU A 288 4.79 -7.35 37.71
CA LEU A 288 4.94 -6.25 38.66
C LEU A 288 3.67 -5.98 39.47
N TYR A 289 2.50 -6.28 38.90
CA TYR A 289 1.21 -6.13 39.57
C TYR A 289 0.89 -7.29 40.50
N ALA A 290 1.07 -8.55 40.06
CA ALA A 290 0.66 -9.74 40.82
C ALA A 290 1.75 -10.31 41.75
N GLY A 291 3.03 -10.11 41.41
CA GLY A 291 4.19 -10.70 42.09
C GLY A 291 4.65 -12.05 41.54
N ASN A 292 3.91 -12.64 40.60
CA ASN A 292 4.20 -13.94 39.99
C ASN A 292 3.76 -13.96 38.52
N TRP A 293 4.12 -15.04 37.81
CA TRP A 293 3.68 -15.26 36.42
C TRP A 293 2.38 -16.05 36.29
N ASP A 294 1.95 -16.71 37.36
CA ASP A 294 0.76 -17.56 37.37
C ASP A 294 -0.49 -16.74 37.03
N TYR A 295 -0.59 -15.50 37.53
CA TYR A 295 -1.67 -14.57 37.16
C TYR A 295 -1.78 -14.31 35.65
N TYR A 296 -0.65 -14.23 34.94
CA TYR A 296 -0.68 -14.02 33.49
C TYR A 296 -1.06 -15.31 32.75
N PHE A 297 -0.41 -16.42 33.12
CA PHE A 297 -0.55 -17.70 32.42
C PHE A 297 -1.89 -18.40 32.70
N SER A 298 -2.52 -18.15 33.85
CA SER A 298 -3.90 -18.61 34.11
C SER A 298 -4.92 -17.90 33.22
N GLY A 299 -4.63 -16.68 32.77
CA GLY A 299 -5.58 -15.86 32.02
C GLY A 299 -6.62 -15.14 32.91
N ALA A 300 -6.47 -15.19 34.24
CA ALA A 300 -7.35 -14.54 35.21
C ALA A 300 -7.58 -13.04 34.93
N TRP A 301 -6.58 -12.37 34.37
CA TRP A 301 -6.65 -10.96 33.95
C TRP A 301 -7.75 -10.65 32.93
N ALA A 302 -8.28 -11.66 32.22
CA ALA A 302 -9.29 -11.50 31.18
C ALA A 302 -10.73 -11.63 31.70
N HIS A 303 -10.94 -12.00 32.96
CA HIS A 303 -12.28 -12.28 33.50
C HIS A 303 -12.45 -11.92 34.99
N GLN A 304 -11.51 -11.17 35.58
CA GLN A 304 -11.67 -10.61 36.92
C GLN A 304 -12.88 -9.67 37.03
N GLU A 305 -13.86 -9.99 37.90
CA GLU A 305 -15.15 -9.26 37.98
C GLU A 305 -15.00 -7.77 38.37
N ASN A 306 -14.18 -7.47 39.38
CA ASN A 306 -14.12 -6.14 40.00
C ASN A 306 -12.93 -5.29 39.53
N GLN A 307 -12.53 -5.39 38.25
CA GLN A 307 -11.38 -4.65 37.71
C GLN A 307 -11.46 -3.14 38.00
N TRP A 308 -12.63 -2.52 37.81
CA TRP A 308 -12.78 -1.07 37.99
C TRP A 308 -12.64 -0.61 39.44
N ALA A 309 -13.11 -1.42 40.40
CA ALA A 309 -12.94 -1.13 41.82
C ALA A 309 -11.44 -1.12 42.22
N THR A 310 -10.62 -1.88 41.50
CA THR A 310 -9.17 -1.97 41.76
C THR A 310 -8.33 -0.90 41.07
N ILE A 311 -8.91 0.06 40.33
CA ILE A 311 -8.14 1.08 39.60
C ILE A 311 -7.33 1.98 40.55
N LEU A 312 -7.89 2.27 41.72
CA LEU A 312 -7.23 3.07 42.76
C LEU A 312 -6.45 2.22 43.76
N SER A 313 -6.53 0.90 43.66
CA SER A 313 -5.77 0.00 44.54
C SER A 313 -4.28 -0.01 44.15
N PRO A 314 -3.40 -0.52 45.03
CA PRO A 314 -1.98 -0.67 44.76
C PRO A 314 -1.72 -1.34 43.41
N GLY A 315 -0.92 -0.70 42.57
CA GLY A 315 -0.60 -1.15 41.22
C GLY A 315 0.70 -1.94 41.11
N PHE A 316 1.51 -1.96 42.16
CA PHE A 316 2.73 -2.76 42.22
C PHE A 316 2.76 -3.64 43.47
N TYR A 317 3.30 -4.83 43.30
CA TYR A 317 3.57 -5.79 44.36
C TYR A 317 4.97 -6.37 44.16
N LEU A 318 5.90 -5.96 45.01
CA LEU A 318 7.32 -6.30 44.92
C LEU A 318 7.84 -6.68 46.30
N PHE A 319 8.64 -7.74 46.38
CA PHE A 319 9.24 -8.22 47.64
C PHE A 319 8.19 -8.44 48.75
N ASP A 320 7.07 -9.09 48.39
CA ASP A 320 5.93 -9.36 49.26
C ASP A 320 5.28 -8.11 49.90
N ARG A 321 5.48 -6.94 49.28
CA ARG A 321 4.90 -5.67 49.72
C ARG A 321 4.15 -4.97 48.59
N SER A 322 2.94 -4.53 48.89
CA SER A 322 2.16 -3.67 48.00
C SER A 322 2.67 -2.23 48.08
N ILE A 323 2.99 -1.63 46.95
CA ILE A 323 3.36 -0.20 46.87
C ILE A 323 2.09 0.59 46.58
N GLU A 324 1.80 1.61 47.40
CA GLU A 324 0.56 2.41 47.39
C GLU A 324 0.34 3.25 46.11
N MET A 325 1.14 3.07 45.07
CA MET A 325 0.92 3.76 43.79
C MET A 325 -0.32 3.19 43.09
N PRO A 326 -1.35 3.99 42.81
CA PRO A 326 -2.56 3.52 42.14
C PRO A 326 -2.28 2.92 40.76
N LYS A 327 -3.02 1.87 40.35
CA LYS A 327 -2.90 1.29 39.00
C LYS A 327 -3.00 2.32 37.89
N LEU A 328 -3.91 3.30 38.06
CA LEU A 328 -4.11 4.39 37.10
C LEU A 328 -2.82 5.13 36.73
N LEU A 329 -1.88 5.25 37.67
CA LEU A 329 -0.56 5.84 37.45
C LEU A 329 0.51 4.79 37.15
N ALA A 330 0.47 3.64 37.85
CA ALA A 330 1.44 2.57 37.70
C ALA A 330 1.51 2.02 36.26
N VAL A 331 0.37 1.82 35.60
CA VAL A 331 0.29 1.31 34.21
C VAL A 331 0.98 2.24 33.22
N PRO A 332 0.57 3.52 33.04
CA PRO A 332 1.22 4.39 32.08
C PRO A 332 2.69 4.64 32.44
N LEU A 333 3.03 4.76 33.72
CA LEU A 333 4.44 4.94 34.11
C LEU A 333 5.30 3.74 33.69
N THR A 334 4.83 2.52 33.91
CA THR A 334 5.55 1.31 33.50
C THR A 334 5.72 1.26 31.99
N LEU A 335 4.62 1.38 31.24
CA LEU A 335 4.68 1.31 29.77
C LEU A 335 5.55 2.42 29.18
N GLY A 336 5.41 3.65 29.70
CA GLY A 336 6.17 4.81 29.27
C GLY A 336 7.67 4.67 29.56
N LEU A 337 8.03 4.24 30.78
CA LEU A 337 9.41 4.06 31.20
C LEU A 337 10.11 2.98 30.37
N PHE A 338 9.47 1.83 30.13
CA PHE A 338 10.03 0.79 29.27
C PHE A 338 10.17 1.25 27.82
N THR A 339 9.19 1.99 27.29
CA THR A 339 9.23 2.57 25.93
C THR A 339 10.42 3.51 25.77
N ILE A 340 10.58 4.47 26.68
CA ILE A 340 11.65 5.48 26.65
C ILE A 340 13.03 4.81 26.85
N SER A 341 13.12 3.89 27.82
CA SER A 341 14.37 3.17 28.12
C SER A 341 14.83 2.35 26.92
N SER A 342 13.92 1.61 26.30
CA SER A 342 14.20 0.84 25.08
C SER A 342 14.64 1.74 23.93
N TYR A 343 13.98 2.88 23.72
CA TYR A 343 14.35 3.84 22.69
C TYR A 343 15.79 4.33 22.86
N PHE A 344 16.20 4.72 24.06
CA PHE A 344 17.56 5.17 24.32
C PHE A 344 18.59 4.04 24.22
N LEU A 345 18.26 2.85 24.73
CA LEU A 345 19.15 1.69 24.69
C LEU A 345 19.42 1.24 23.25
N LEU A 346 18.38 1.03 22.44
CA LEU A 346 18.52 0.62 21.04
C LEU A 346 19.15 1.72 20.18
N SER A 347 18.87 3.00 20.46
CA SER A 347 19.57 4.11 19.80
C SER A 347 21.07 4.15 20.12
N LYS A 348 21.47 3.78 21.35
CA LYS A 348 22.89 3.62 21.71
C LYS A 348 23.50 2.42 21.00
N LEU A 349 22.81 1.27 20.97
CA LEU A 349 23.27 0.08 20.26
C LEU A 349 23.44 0.33 18.76
N GLU A 350 22.55 1.07 18.12
CA GLU A 350 22.69 1.48 16.71
C GLU A 350 23.98 2.25 16.46
N LYS A 351 24.26 3.25 17.32
CA LYS A 351 25.50 4.05 17.21
C LYS A 351 26.75 3.20 17.44
N LEU A 352 26.72 2.31 18.43
CA LEU A 352 27.83 1.39 18.73
C LEU A 352 28.07 0.41 17.57
N TYR A 353 27.02 -0.15 17.00
CA TYR A 353 27.11 -1.04 15.86
C TYR A 353 27.65 -0.32 14.61
N LYS A 354 27.20 0.92 14.36
CA LYS A 354 27.76 1.76 13.29
C LYS A 354 29.25 2.04 13.51
N ALA A 355 29.65 2.37 14.73
CA ALA A 355 31.06 2.61 15.08
C ALA A 355 31.92 1.35 14.92
N TYR A 356 31.39 0.19 15.30
CA TYR A 356 32.05 -1.10 15.13
C TYR A 356 32.30 -1.43 13.65
N LEU A 357 31.29 -1.27 12.79
CA LEU A 357 31.43 -1.49 11.34
C LEU A 357 32.48 -0.56 10.72
N PHE A 358 32.48 0.71 11.13
CA PHE A 358 33.46 1.69 10.67
C PHE A 358 34.89 1.31 11.07
N ARG A 359 35.10 0.84 12.31
CA ARG A 359 36.42 0.35 12.78
C ARG A 359 36.91 -0.86 12.00
N ASN A 360 36.00 -1.73 11.57
CA ASN A 360 36.32 -2.92 10.80
C ASN A 360 36.40 -2.67 9.28
N LYS A 361 36.47 -1.41 8.84
CA LYS A 361 36.55 -0.98 7.43
C LYS A 361 35.39 -1.49 6.56
N GLN A 362 34.24 -1.79 7.17
CA GLN A 362 33.01 -2.15 6.46
C GLN A 362 32.16 -0.89 6.26
N TYR A 363 32.22 -0.33 5.06
CA TYR A 363 31.41 0.83 4.69
C TYR A 363 29.99 0.36 4.34
N ILE A 364 29.08 0.47 5.31
CA ILE A 364 27.68 0.12 5.17
C ILE A 364 26.83 1.38 5.28
N ASN A 365 25.89 1.58 4.35
CA ASN A 365 24.96 2.69 4.35
C ASN A 365 24.11 2.73 5.64
N GLN A 366 23.73 3.92 6.08
CA GLN A 366 22.92 4.09 7.29
C GLN A 366 21.59 3.31 7.22
N GLU A 367 20.97 3.30 6.05
CA GLU A 367 19.73 2.55 5.80
C GLU A 367 19.89 1.06 6.08
N GLN A 368 21.01 0.47 5.64
CA GLN A 368 21.28 -0.95 5.85
C GLN A 368 21.55 -1.26 7.33
N VAL A 369 22.21 -0.35 8.05
CA VAL A 369 22.41 -0.48 9.50
C VAL A 369 21.07 -0.48 10.22
N GLN A 370 20.19 0.48 9.91
CA GLN A 370 18.87 0.56 10.50
C GLN A 370 17.99 -0.63 10.12
N HIS A 371 18.07 -1.09 8.87
CA HIS A 371 17.34 -2.26 8.40
C HIS A 371 17.65 -3.52 9.22
N ARG A 372 18.94 -3.80 9.45
CA ARG A 372 19.38 -4.94 10.25
C ARG A 372 18.86 -4.85 11.68
N ILE A 373 18.97 -3.70 12.32
CA ILE A 373 18.51 -3.50 13.71
C ILE A 373 16.99 -3.62 13.79
N PHE A 374 16.25 -3.01 12.86
CA PHE A 374 14.79 -3.10 12.79
C PHE A 374 14.34 -4.55 12.60
N THR A 375 15.03 -5.32 11.76
CA THR A 375 14.72 -6.74 11.53
C THR A 375 14.99 -7.57 12.78
N LEU A 376 16.09 -7.31 13.52
CA LEU A 376 16.33 -7.95 14.82
C LEU A 376 15.26 -7.56 15.86
N CYS A 377 14.85 -6.30 15.90
CA CYS A 377 13.80 -5.83 16.80
C CYS A 377 12.48 -6.55 16.51
N THR A 378 12.06 -6.64 15.24
CA THR A 378 10.85 -7.36 14.85
C THR A 378 10.94 -8.84 15.19
N PHE A 379 12.06 -9.50 14.88
CA PHE A 379 12.27 -10.91 15.22
C PHE A 379 12.18 -11.16 16.73
N PHE A 380 12.89 -10.36 17.51
CA PHE A 380 12.90 -10.47 18.97
C PHE A 380 11.50 -10.23 19.54
N ILE A 381 10.83 -9.16 19.12
CA ILE A 381 9.54 -8.78 19.71
C ILE A 381 8.41 -9.71 19.30
N PHE A 382 8.46 -10.30 18.09
CA PHE A 382 7.52 -11.34 17.67
C PHE A 382 7.61 -12.56 18.58
N ASN A 383 8.83 -13.03 18.87
CA ASN A 383 9.03 -14.18 19.75
C ASN A 383 8.61 -13.86 21.18
N VAL A 384 9.00 -12.69 21.73
CA VAL A 384 8.55 -12.25 23.06
C VAL A 384 7.03 -12.15 23.12
N PHE A 385 6.38 -11.60 22.10
CA PHE A 385 4.92 -11.51 22.06
C PHE A 385 4.27 -12.88 22.18
N PHE A 386 4.76 -13.91 21.47
CA PHE A 386 4.16 -15.25 21.47
C PHE A 386 4.56 -16.16 22.63
N VAL A 387 5.54 -15.76 23.46
CA VAL A 387 5.75 -16.38 24.79
C VAL A 387 4.53 -16.15 25.68
N PHE A 388 3.90 -14.98 25.56
CA PHE A 388 2.80 -14.53 26.41
C PHE A 388 1.44 -14.60 25.67
N GLY A 389 1.37 -14.08 24.45
CA GLY A 389 0.16 -13.93 23.65
C GLY A 389 -0.49 -15.27 23.31
N GLY A 390 -1.74 -15.44 23.74
CA GLY A 390 -2.52 -16.67 23.55
C GLY A 390 -2.06 -17.84 24.42
N ARG A 391 -1.01 -17.67 25.23
CA ARG A 391 -0.45 -18.74 26.07
C ARG A 391 -1.46 -19.36 27.03
N PRO A 392 -2.36 -18.62 27.70
CA PRO A 392 -3.35 -19.22 28.59
C PRO A 392 -4.19 -20.30 27.91
N LEU A 393 -4.59 -20.10 26.65
CA LEU A 393 -5.37 -21.07 25.89
C LEU A 393 -4.51 -22.23 25.36
N ILE A 394 -3.25 -21.97 25.01
CA ILE A 394 -2.33 -23.02 24.57
C ILE A 394 -1.97 -23.98 25.72
N LEU A 395 -1.90 -23.48 26.96
CA LEU A 395 -1.62 -24.31 28.13
C LEU A 395 -2.73 -25.34 28.41
N LEU A 396 -3.95 -25.11 27.92
CA LEU A 396 -5.06 -26.07 28.00
C LEU A 396 -4.92 -27.22 27.00
N LEU A 397 -4.07 -27.09 25.98
CA LEU A 397 -3.84 -28.14 24.98
C LEU A 397 -2.87 -29.21 25.50
N PRO A 398 -2.96 -30.46 25.02
CA PRO A 398 -1.99 -31.49 25.34
C PRO A 398 -0.54 -31.07 25.01
N LEU A 399 0.43 -31.53 25.82
CA LEU A 399 1.84 -31.15 25.72
C LEU A 399 2.43 -31.16 24.29
N PRO A 400 2.18 -32.16 23.42
CA PRO A 400 2.72 -32.17 22.06
C PRO A 400 2.32 -30.93 21.24
N TRP A 401 1.09 -30.44 21.41
CA TRP A 401 0.59 -29.26 20.69
C TRP A 401 1.21 -27.97 21.21
N GLN A 402 1.54 -27.90 22.50
CA GLN A 402 2.27 -26.75 23.06
C GLN A 402 3.70 -26.65 22.50
N TYR A 403 4.40 -27.78 22.37
CA TYR A 403 5.72 -27.82 21.75
C TYR A 403 5.66 -27.50 20.25
N LEU A 404 4.69 -28.06 19.52
CA LEU A 404 4.48 -27.75 18.11
C LEU A 404 4.24 -26.27 17.88
N TYR A 405 3.41 -25.64 18.73
CA TYR A 405 3.16 -24.21 18.69
C TYR A 405 4.45 -23.40 18.84
N ASN A 406 5.25 -23.68 19.87
CA ASN A 406 6.52 -22.99 20.12
C ASN A 406 7.50 -23.17 18.95
N LEU A 407 7.62 -24.40 18.44
CA LEU A 407 8.50 -24.73 17.31
C LEU A 407 8.04 -24.00 16.04
N ALA A 408 6.74 -23.97 15.75
CA ALA A 408 6.19 -23.30 14.58
C ALA A 408 6.46 -21.78 14.62
N ILE A 409 6.25 -21.12 15.77
CA ILE A 409 6.52 -19.68 15.93
C ILE A 409 8.02 -19.38 15.76
N ALA A 410 8.89 -20.16 16.39
CA ALA A 410 10.34 -19.99 16.28
C ALA A 410 10.83 -20.24 14.84
N PHE A 411 10.32 -21.28 14.19
CA PHE A 411 10.65 -21.61 12.80
C PHE A 411 10.22 -20.51 11.83
N LEU A 412 8.96 -20.07 11.89
CA LEU A 412 8.43 -19.04 10.99
C LEU A 412 9.13 -17.70 11.17
N SER A 413 9.40 -17.28 12.41
CA SER A 413 10.12 -16.04 12.68
C SER A 413 11.58 -16.10 12.21
N THR A 414 12.25 -17.25 12.37
CA THR A 414 13.61 -17.47 11.89
C THR A 414 13.67 -17.48 10.36
N LEU A 415 12.70 -18.12 9.70
CA LEU A 415 12.58 -18.12 8.24
C LEU A 415 12.36 -16.70 7.70
N TRP A 416 11.54 -15.91 8.40
CA TRP A 416 11.31 -14.50 8.06
C TRP A 416 12.60 -13.67 8.23
N LEU A 417 13.32 -13.87 9.34
CA LEU A 417 14.60 -13.22 9.60
C LEU A 417 15.61 -13.55 8.48
N TYR A 418 15.79 -14.82 8.15
CA TYR A 418 16.72 -15.28 7.11
C TYR A 418 16.43 -14.62 5.75
N ARG A 419 15.16 -14.60 5.34
CA ARG A 419 14.74 -14.02 4.05
C ARG A 419 14.85 -12.50 4.01
N THR A 420 14.72 -11.84 5.15
CA THR A 420 14.73 -10.37 5.26
C THR A 420 16.13 -9.84 5.48
N TRP A 421 17.01 -10.58 6.16
CA TRP A 421 18.35 -10.14 6.56
C TRP A 421 19.22 -9.57 5.42
N GLY A 422 19.16 -10.22 4.25
CA GLY A 422 19.94 -9.85 3.07
C GLY A 422 19.34 -8.72 2.22
N ARG A 423 18.17 -8.19 2.57
CA ARG A 423 17.51 -7.13 1.79
C ARG A 423 18.23 -5.80 1.96
N ASN A 424 18.26 -5.02 0.89
CA ASN A 424 18.87 -3.69 0.83
C ASN A 424 18.14 -2.82 -0.21
N GLU A 425 18.27 -1.49 -0.10
CA GLU A 425 17.59 -0.55 -1.02
C GLU A 425 18.07 -0.73 -2.47
N ASN A 426 19.37 -0.95 -2.68
CA ASN A 426 19.95 -1.11 -4.02
C ASN A 426 19.37 -2.32 -4.77
N LEU A 427 19.14 -3.43 -4.08
CA LEU A 427 18.53 -4.64 -4.63
C LEU A 427 17.08 -4.36 -5.00
N TYR A 428 16.33 -3.64 -4.15
CA TYR A 428 14.98 -3.20 -4.49
C TYR A 428 14.99 -2.29 -5.74
N ALA A 429 15.89 -1.32 -5.81
CA ALA A 429 16.02 -0.42 -6.96
C ALA A 429 16.34 -1.21 -8.23
N ARG A 430 17.30 -2.15 -8.17
CA ARG A 430 17.67 -3.05 -9.27
C ARG A 430 16.49 -3.89 -9.75
N GLU A 431 15.81 -4.58 -8.82
CA GLU A 431 14.63 -5.40 -9.11
C GLU A 431 13.52 -4.56 -9.77
N SER A 432 13.29 -3.33 -9.29
CA SER A 432 12.26 -2.43 -9.82
C SER A 432 12.55 -1.92 -11.24
N LEU A 433 13.83 -1.67 -11.55
CA LEU A 433 14.27 -1.18 -12.86
C LEU A 433 14.37 -2.30 -13.89
N ALA A 434 14.70 -3.52 -13.46
CA ALA A 434 14.81 -4.69 -14.34
C ALA A 434 13.52 -4.93 -15.12
N HIS A 435 12.36 -4.78 -14.47
CA HIS A 435 11.06 -4.92 -15.13
C HIS A 435 10.88 -3.89 -16.26
N ARG A 436 11.22 -2.61 -16.01
CA ARG A 436 11.12 -1.56 -17.03
C ARG A 436 12.08 -1.82 -18.18
N LEU A 437 13.32 -2.22 -17.86
CA LEU A 437 14.31 -2.60 -18.87
C LEU A 437 13.77 -3.74 -19.74
N ARG A 438 13.18 -4.77 -19.12
CA ARG A 438 12.57 -5.87 -19.85
C ARG A 438 11.45 -5.44 -20.79
N LYS A 439 10.59 -4.50 -20.36
CA LYS A 439 9.54 -3.91 -21.22
C LYS A 439 10.14 -3.14 -22.40
N GLN A 440 11.27 -2.45 -22.22
CA GLN A 440 11.94 -1.75 -23.31
C GLN A 440 12.65 -2.73 -24.26
N LEU A 441 13.29 -3.78 -23.73
CA LEU A 441 13.89 -4.85 -24.52
C LEU A 441 12.86 -5.57 -25.41
N SER A 442 11.65 -5.82 -24.90
CA SER A 442 10.59 -6.43 -25.73
C SER A 442 10.15 -5.56 -26.90
N LYS A 443 10.28 -4.23 -26.80
CA LYS A 443 9.95 -3.30 -27.90
C LYS A 443 11.00 -3.27 -28.99
N LEU A 444 12.25 -3.61 -28.67
CA LEU A 444 13.38 -3.54 -29.59
C LEU A 444 13.46 -4.73 -30.56
N GLN A 445 12.51 -5.67 -30.51
CA GLN A 445 12.38 -6.84 -31.40
C GLN A 445 13.72 -7.56 -31.67
N LEU A 446 14.50 -7.79 -30.61
CA LEU A 446 15.80 -8.46 -30.71
C LEU A 446 15.60 -9.98 -30.79
N ASP A 447 16.50 -10.69 -31.48
CA ASP A 447 16.50 -12.16 -31.55
C ASP A 447 16.98 -12.77 -30.21
N VAL A 448 16.07 -12.80 -29.24
CA VAL A 448 16.38 -13.29 -27.87
C VAL A 448 16.20 -14.81 -27.75
N SER A 449 15.44 -15.42 -28.66
CA SER A 449 15.05 -16.84 -28.60
C SER A 449 16.23 -17.81 -28.56
N ARG A 450 17.36 -17.45 -29.20
CA ARG A 450 18.59 -18.26 -29.22
C ARG A 450 19.31 -18.33 -27.87
N PHE A 451 19.08 -17.36 -26.98
CA PHE A 451 19.78 -17.25 -25.69
C PHE A 451 18.93 -17.65 -24.49
N LEU A 452 17.63 -17.88 -24.70
CA LEU A 452 16.70 -18.16 -23.61
C LEU A 452 16.30 -19.63 -23.52
N GLU A 453 16.90 -20.53 -24.32
CA GLU A 453 16.63 -21.98 -24.28
C GLU A 453 15.12 -22.32 -24.28
N GLY A 454 14.32 -21.54 -25.01
CA GLY A 454 12.85 -21.70 -25.07
C GLY A 454 12.05 -20.97 -23.98
N ARG A 455 12.69 -20.30 -23.00
CA ARG A 455 12.04 -19.38 -22.05
C ARG A 455 11.71 -18.04 -22.72
N SER A 456 10.69 -17.35 -22.22
CA SER A 456 10.32 -16.03 -22.71
C SER A 456 10.98 -14.92 -21.86
N LEU A 457 11.09 -13.70 -22.39
CA LEU A 457 11.59 -12.54 -21.62
C LEU A 457 10.80 -12.37 -20.30
N ALA A 458 9.47 -12.46 -20.41
CA ALA A 458 8.64 -13.39 -19.62
C ALA A 458 9.06 -13.82 -18.21
N ASP A 459 10.05 -14.69 -18.21
CA ASP A 459 10.35 -15.61 -17.13
C ASP A 459 11.69 -15.28 -16.48
N LEU A 460 12.37 -14.24 -16.97
CA LEU A 460 13.68 -13.83 -16.49
C LEU A 460 13.58 -13.06 -15.17
N ASN A 461 14.42 -13.44 -14.22
CA ASN A 461 14.68 -12.72 -12.99
C ASN A 461 15.44 -11.42 -13.26
N ALA A 462 15.45 -10.50 -12.28
CA ALA A 462 16.12 -9.22 -12.42
C ALA A 462 17.60 -9.34 -12.84
N ASP A 463 18.34 -10.25 -12.21
CA ASP A 463 19.76 -10.48 -12.53
C ASP A 463 19.94 -11.06 -13.93
N GLU A 464 19.08 -11.99 -14.35
CA GLU A 464 19.10 -12.57 -15.69
C GLU A 464 18.81 -11.49 -16.76
N VAL A 465 17.93 -10.52 -16.48
CA VAL A 465 17.64 -9.40 -17.39
C VAL A 465 18.87 -8.49 -17.59
N TYR A 466 19.60 -8.15 -16.52
CA TYR A 466 20.81 -7.34 -16.65
C TYR A 466 21.95 -8.10 -17.34
N VAL A 467 22.13 -9.39 -17.01
CA VAL A 467 23.12 -10.25 -17.71
C VAL A 467 22.77 -10.34 -19.20
N LEU A 468 21.50 -10.56 -19.53
CA LEU A 468 21.04 -10.58 -20.91
C LEU A 468 21.36 -9.25 -21.59
N ALA A 469 21.01 -8.12 -21.00
CA ALA A 469 21.30 -6.80 -21.55
C ALA A 469 22.80 -6.57 -21.79
N LYS A 470 23.68 -7.19 -21.01
CA LYS A 470 25.13 -7.10 -21.18
C LYS A 470 25.67 -7.99 -22.30
N VAL A 471 25.10 -9.19 -22.45
CA VAL A 471 25.64 -10.27 -23.31
C VAL A 471 24.99 -10.28 -24.71
N LEU A 472 23.83 -9.63 -24.89
CA LEU A 472 23.04 -9.77 -26.11
C LEU A 472 23.76 -9.26 -27.38
N PRO A 473 24.06 -10.14 -28.36
CA PRO A 473 24.63 -9.69 -29.62
C PRO A 473 23.60 -8.89 -30.41
N GLY A 474 24.02 -7.74 -30.95
CA GLY A 474 23.12 -6.82 -31.65
C GLY A 474 22.44 -5.76 -30.77
N PHE A 475 22.68 -5.77 -29.45
CA PHE A 475 22.35 -4.66 -28.55
C PHE A 475 23.47 -3.61 -28.57
N THR A 476 23.54 -2.90 -29.70
CA THR A 476 24.52 -1.83 -29.96
C THR A 476 24.40 -0.69 -28.94
N LYS A 477 25.44 0.16 -28.85
CA LYS A 477 25.45 1.32 -27.96
C LYS A 477 24.22 2.23 -28.15
N GLU A 478 23.77 2.40 -29.39
CA GLU A 478 22.55 3.16 -29.71
C GLU A 478 21.28 2.51 -29.14
N LYS A 479 21.11 1.19 -29.27
CA LYS A 479 19.95 0.48 -28.70
C LYS A 479 19.98 0.47 -27.18
N ARG A 480 21.17 0.39 -26.57
CA ARG A 480 21.35 0.58 -25.11
C ARG A 480 20.87 1.95 -24.66
N MET A 481 21.30 2.99 -25.39
CA MET A 481 20.90 4.37 -25.13
C MET A 481 19.39 4.54 -25.26
N GLN A 482 18.78 3.98 -26.31
CA GLN A 482 17.35 4.03 -26.54
C GLN A 482 16.56 3.29 -25.44
N ALA A 483 17.01 2.10 -25.04
CA ALA A 483 16.40 1.36 -23.93
C ALA A 483 16.51 2.14 -22.61
N TYR A 484 17.69 2.71 -22.33
CA TYR A 484 17.93 3.52 -21.14
C TYR A 484 17.08 4.79 -21.13
N LYS A 485 17.01 5.55 -22.24
CA LYS A 485 16.12 6.72 -22.42
C LYS A 485 14.65 6.32 -22.19
N GLY A 486 14.22 5.17 -22.72
CA GLY A 486 12.89 4.62 -22.50
C GLY A 486 12.59 4.32 -21.04
N VAL A 487 13.52 3.65 -20.32
CA VAL A 487 13.38 3.40 -18.88
C VAL A 487 13.38 4.72 -18.11
N PHE A 488 14.25 5.66 -18.45
CA PHE A 488 14.37 6.96 -17.81
C PHE A 488 13.06 7.73 -17.88
N ARG A 489 12.49 7.85 -19.09
CA ARG A 489 11.20 8.50 -19.35
C ARG A 489 10.07 7.83 -18.57
N ASP A 490 9.93 6.50 -18.68
CA ASP A 490 8.87 5.76 -18.00
C ASP A 490 8.96 5.94 -16.47
N SER A 491 10.19 6.00 -15.93
CA SER A 491 10.43 6.16 -14.49
C SER A 491 10.09 7.55 -13.96
N LEU A 492 10.42 8.60 -14.73
CA LEU A 492 10.05 9.98 -14.41
C LEU A 492 8.53 10.16 -14.49
N GLN A 493 7.91 9.69 -15.57
CA GLN A 493 6.47 9.80 -15.77
C GLN A 493 5.68 9.11 -14.65
N GLN A 494 6.13 7.93 -14.21
CA GLN A 494 5.52 7.18 -13.11
C GLN A 494 5.90 7.73 -11.71
N GLY A 495 6.76 8.77 -11.61
CA GLY A 495 7.13 9.41 -10.35
C GLY A 495 7.87 8.48 -9.38
N TYR A 496 8.80 7.66 -9.89
CA TYR A 496 9.67 6.83 -9.05
C TYR A 496 10.84 7.60 -8.45
N PHE A 497 11.44 8.48 -9.25
CA PHE A 497 12.47 9.43 -8.85
C PHE A 497 12.23 10.76 -9.56
N THR A 498 12.89 11.82 -9.08
CA THR A 498 12.88 13.13 -9.74
C THR A 498 14.08 13.27 -10.67
N ALA A 499 14.07 14.28 -11.56
CA ALA A 499 15.24 14.56 -12.41
C ALA A 499 16.51 14.82 -11.58
N ALA A 500 16.38 15.46 -10.40
CA ALA A 500 17.48 15.75 -9.49
C ALA A 500 18.10 14.47 -8.88
N ASP A 501 17.28 13.50 -8.51
CA ASP A 501 17.75 12.25 -7.86
C ASP A 501 18.11 11.15 -8.87
N SER A 502 17.88 11.41 -10.17
CA SER A 502 17.94 10.40 -11.22
C SER A 502 19.34 9.79 -11.41
N LEU A 503 20.38 10.60 -11.20
CA LEU A 503 21.77 10.17 -11.35
C LEU A 503 22.14 9.08 -10.33
N GLU A 504 21.72 9.25 -9.07
CA GLU A 504 21.95 8.30 -7.98
C GLU A 504 21.06 7.06 -8.15
N LYS A 505 19.74 7.25 -8.35
CA LYS A 505 18.79 6.13 -8.42
C LYS A 505 18.98 5.23 -9.63
N LEU A 506 19.60 5.72 -10.71
CA LEU A 506 19.93 4.91 -11.90
C LEU A 506 21.40 4.51 -11.98
N GLN A 507 22.23 4.85 -11.00
CA GLN A 507 23.67 4.59 -11.02
C GLN A 507 23.99 3.15 -11.40
N GLN A 508 23.32 2.18 -10.77
CA GLN A 508 23.55 0.77 -11.03
C GLN A 508 23.18 0.38 -12.46
N MET A 509 22.05 0.85 -12.99
CA MET A 509 21.65 0.58 -14.37
C MET A 509 22.62 1.22 -15.37
N ARG A 510 23.09 2.44 -15.09
CA ARG A 510 24.10 3.12 -15.92
C ARG A 510 25.40 2.32 -15.99
N GLN A 511 25.87 1.82 -14.86
CA GLN A 511 27.06 0.97 -14.80
C GLN A 511 26.88 -0.34 -15.58
N GLU A 512 25.73 -1.00 -15.46
CA GLU A 512 25.45 -2.26 -16.15
C GLU A 512 25.28 -2.10 -17.66
N LEU A 513 24.74 -0.95 -18.12
CA LEU A 513 24.55 -0.63 -19.54
C LEU A 513 25.72 0.15 -20.15
N GLU A 514 26.77 0.43 -19.38
CA GLU A 514 27.95 1.20 -19.79
C GLU A 514 27.61 2.62 -20.28
N ILE A 515 26.65 3.29 -19.60
CA ILE A 515 26.23 4.66 -19.88
C ILE A 515 27.04 5.64 -19.02
N THR A 516 27.70 6.59 -19.65
CA THR A 516 28.51 7.61 -18.98
C THR A 516 27.66 8.71 -18.34
N ASP A 517 28.27 9.48 -17.42
CA ASP A 517 27.60 10.63 -16.80
C ASP A 517 27.21 11.69 -17.85
N GLU A 518 28.07 11.94 -18.84
CA GLU A 518 27.80 12.87 -19.94
C GLU A 518 26.61 12.41 -20.81
N GLU A 519 26.57 11.13 -21.17
CA GLU A 519 25.46 10.56 -21.94
C GLU A 519 24.13 10.64 -21.18
N HIS A 520 24.16 10.40 -19.87
CA HIS A 520 22.99 10.56 -19.01
C HIS A 520 22.49 12.01 -19.00
N GLN A 521 23.38 13.00 -18.91
CA GLN A 521 23.02 14.42 -18.98
C GLN A 521 22.47 14.81 -20.36
N ASN A 522 23.05 14.28 -21.44
CA ASN A 522 22.55 14.50 -22.79
C ASN A 522 21.10 13.99 -22.94
N ILE A 523 20.81 12.77 -22.48
CA ILE A 523 19.44 12.25 -22.49
C ILE A 523 18.50 13.10 -21.63
N LEU A 524 18.95 13.57 -20.48
CA LEU A 524 18.15 14.43 -19.61
C LEU A 524 17.79 15.73 -20.34
N SER A 525 18.74 16.34 -21.05
CA SER A 525 18.50 17.55 -21.84
C SER A 525 17.57 17.32 -23.03
N GLU A 526 17.71 16.17 -23.70
CA GLU A 526 16.87 15.75 -24.81
C GLU A 526 15.42 15.56 -24.34
N LEU A 527 15.21 14.83 -23.25
CA LEU A 527 13.88 14.63 -22.67
C LEU A 527 13.27 15.91 -22.11
N ALA A 528 14.07 16.84 -21.59
CA ALA A 528 13.60 18.16 -21.17
C ALA A 528 13.08 18.99 -22.35
N THR A 529 13.62 18.75 -23.55
CA THR A 529 13.19 19.40 -24.79
C THR A 529 11.98 18.72 -25.41
N GLU A 530 11.96 17.38 -25.46
CA GLU A 530 10.85 16.59 -26.02
C GLU A 530 9.59 16.67 -25.15
N GLU A 531 9.75 16.52 -23.83
CA GLU A 531 8.66 16.45 -22.88
C GLU A 531 8.90 17.41 -21.68
N PRO A 532 8.89 18.74 -21.90
CA PRO A 532 9.11 19.73 -20.83
C PRO A 532 8.11 19.57 -19.68
N LYS A 533 6.95 18.97 -19.97
CA LYS A 533 5.90 18.63 -19.00
C LYS A 533 6.35 17.71 -17.86
N LEU A 534 7.38 16.88 -18.06
CA LEU A 534 7.92 15.99 -17.03
C LEU A 534 8.81 16.72 -16.02
N PHE A 535 9.26 17.94 -16.33
CA PHE A 535 10.26 18.67 -15.54
C PHE A 535 9.68 19.89 -14.80
N TYR A 536 8.35 20.09 -14.84
CA TYR A 536 7.73 21.25 -14.18
C TYR A 536 7.73 21.12 -12.64
N PRO A 537 8.26 22.12 -11.90
CA PRO A 537 8.37 22.08 -10.43
C PRO A 537 7.02 21.97 -9.71
N ASN A 538 5.95 22.53 -10.30
CA ASN A 538 4.62 22.58 -9.69
C ASN A 538 3.82 21.28 -9.86
N ARG A 539 4.30 20.35 -10.69
CA ARG A 539 3.65 19.05 -10.86
C ARG A 539 4.26 18.11 -9.83
N ASN A 540 3.54 17.92 -8.71
CA ASN A 540 3.85 16.87 -7.73
C ASN A 540 3.61 15.48 -8.36
N GLN A 541 4.45 15.09 -9.31
CA GLN A 541 4.42 13.77 -9.95
C GLN A 541 4.96 12.74 -8.97
N ASN A 542 4.03 12.08 -8.29
CA ASN A 542 4.32 10.87 -7.53
C ASN A 542 3.52 9.71 -8.13
N ARG A 543 3.99 8.49 -7.87
CA ARG A 543 3.38 7.26 -8.40
C ARG A 543 1.89 7.14 -8.08
N GLU A 544 1.47 7.56 -6.90
CA GLU A 544 0.08 7.51 -6.50
C GLU A 544 -0.80 8.46 -7.31
N ASN A 545 -0.30 9.64 -7.65
CA ASN A 545 -1.00 10.59 -8.50
C ASN A 545 -1.02 10.13 -9.96
N TRP A 546 0.10 9.60 -10.47
CA TRP A 546 0.15 9.01 -11.81
C TRP A 546 -0.89 7.90 -11.96
N LEU A 547 -0.89 6.93 -11.04
CA LEU A 547 -1.82 5.81 -11.04
C LEU A 547 -3.29 6.27 -10.98
N ARG A 548 -3.57 7.30 -10.18
CA ARG A 548 -4.91 7.90 -10.06
C ARG A 548 -5.38 8.49 -11.39
N LEU A 549 -4.52 9.23 -12.07
CA LEU A 549 -4.83 9.84 -13.37
C LEU A 549 -4.97 8.78 -14.47
N GLU A 550 -4.07 7.80 -14.49
CA GLU A 550 -4.09 6.69 -15.46
C GLU A 550 -5.37 5.86 -15.32
N SER A 551 -5.74 5.49 -14.09
CA SER A 551 -6.96 4.71 -13.83
C SER A 551 -8.23 5.48 -14.25
N TYR A 552 -8.24 6.80 -14.05
CA TYR A 552 -9.35 7.64 -14.51
C TYR A 552 -9.40 7.73 -16.04
N SER A 553 -8.26 7.91 -16.71
CA SER A 553 -8.17 7.91 -18.18
C SER A 553 -8.69 6.60 -18.77
N GLU A 554 -8.25 5.45 -18.24
CA GLU A 554 -8.71 4.13 -18.68
C GLU A 554 -10.22 3.92 -18.43
N SER A 555 -10.77 4.50 -17.35
CA SER A 555 -12.22 4.48 -17.09
C SER A 555 -12.99 5.27 -18.15
N LEU A 556 -12.51 6.47 -18.50
CA LEU A 556 -13.09 7.29 -19.58
C LEU A 556 -12.99 6.61 -20.94
N GLU A 557 -11.85 5.99 -21.27
CA GLU A 557 -11.67 5.22 -22.50
C GLU A 557 -12.68 4.06 -22.59
N THR A 558 -12.89 3.34 -21.49
CA THR A 558 -13.88 2.26 -21.45
C THR A 558 -15.30 2.79 -21.70
N MET A 559 -15.67 3.91 -21.08
CA MET A 559 -16.98 4.54 -21.31
C MET A 559 -17.14 5.01 -22.75
N LEU A 560 -16.10 5.61 -23.33
CA LEU A 560 -16.10 6.06 -24.71
C LEU A 560 -16.27 4.89 -25.68
N ASP A 561 -15.53 3.79 -25.47
CA ASP A 561 -15.62 2.58 -26.29
C ASP A 561 -17.02 1.96 -26.19
N CYS A 562 -17.61 1.89 -25.00
CA CYS A 562 -18.98 1.40 -24.81
C CYS A 562 -20.02 2.31 -25.47
N TRP A 563 -19.90 3.63 -25.32
CA TRP A 563 -20.81 4.60 -25.93
C TRP A 563 -20.83 4.47 -27.46
N TRP A 564 -19.66 4.23 -28.07
CA TRP A 564 -19.59 3.94 -29.50
C TRP A 564 -20.22 2.63 -29.92
N GLN A 565 -20.04 1.56 -29.15
CA GLN A 565 -20.61 0.25 -29.48
C GLN A 565 -22.15 0.25 -29.47
N GLN A 566 -22.77 1.14 -28.68
CA GLN A 566 -24.22 1.20 -28.53
C GLN A 566 -24.95 1.99 -29.62
N ARG A 567 -24.26 2.78 -30.46
CA ARG A 567 -24.92 3.53 -31.54
C ARG A 567 -25.18 2.64 -32.77
N PRO A 568 -26.44 2.44 -33.18
CA PRO A 568 -26.77 1.66 -34.36
C PRO A 568 -26.49 2.50 -35.62
N ALA A 569 -25.66 1.98 -36.53
CA ALA A 569 -25.43 2.48 -37.90
C ALA A 569 -24.53 3.71 -38.14
N THR A 570 -23.66 4.12 -37.21
CA THR A 570 -22.54 5.07 -37.46
C THR A 570 -21.30 4.68 -36.65
N GLY A 571 -20.67 3.56 -36.97
CA GLY A 571 -19.38 3.23 -36.35
C GLY A 571 -18.29 4.24 -36.74
N LEU A 572 -17.28 4.44 -35.88
CA LEU A 572 -16.09 5.24 -36.20
C LEU A 572 -15.52 4.89 -37.58
N ALA A 573 -15.50 3.62 -37.96
CA ALA A 573 -14.98 3.20 -39.26
C ALA A 573 -15.78 3.76 -40.43
N ALA A 574 -17.10 3.89 -40.32
CA ALA A 574 -17.95 4.46 -41.39
C ALA A 574 -17.78 5.97 -41.48
N GLU A 575 -17.67 6.67 -40.35
CA GLU A 575 -17.47 8.12 -40.37
C GLU A 575 -16.02 8.54 -40.63
N LEU A 576 -15.02 7.77 -40.19
CA LEU A 576 -13.64 7.90 -40.66
C LEU A 576 -13.57 7.64 -42.15
N PHE A 577 -14.31 6.66 -42.66
CA PHE A 577 -14.38 6.42 -44.10
C PHE A 577 -15.02 7.61 -44.82
N ASP A 578 -16.07 8.22 -44.27
CA ASP A 578 -16.66 9.44 -44.84
C ASP A 578 -15.72 10.67 -44.72
N VAL A 579 -14.93 10.80 -43.66
CA VAL A 579 -13.92 11.86 -43.51
C VAL A 579 -12.76 11.65 -44.48
N VAL A 580 -12.28 10.40 -44.63
CA VAL A 580 -11.23 10.01 -45.59
C VAL A 580 -11.74 10.11 -47.03
N ALA A 581 -13.02 9.84 -47.28
CA ALA A 581 -13.69 10.02 -48.56
C ALA A 581 -14.09 11.47 -48.84
N GLY A 582 -13.75 12.43 -47.96
CA GLY A 582 -14.00 13.86 -48.15
C GLY A 582 -15.45 14.30 -48.01
N LYS A 583 -16.33 13.43 -47.49
CA LYS A 583 -17.77 13.72 -47.28
C LYS A 583 -18.06 14.45 -45.96
N LYS A 584 -17.16 14.38 -44.97
CA LYS A 584 -17.27 15.08 -43.68
C LYS A 584 -15.92 15.69 -43.26
N SER A 585 -15.93 16.84 -42.57
CA SER A 585 -14.71 17.49 -42.08
C SER A 585 -14.22 16.84 -40.77
N ILE A 586 -12.93 17.02 -40.44
CA ILE A 586 -12.35 16.52 -39.17
C ILE A 586 -13.06 17.11 -37.93
N GLU A 587 -13.71 18.26 -38.08
CA GLU A 587 -14.50 18.92 -37.02
C GLU A 587 -15.70 18.06 -36.59
N SER A 588 -16.24 17.20 -37.46
CA SER A 588 -17.34 16.30 -37.09
C SER A 588 -16.93 15.29 -36.01
N ILE A 589 -15.63 14.95 -35.91
CA ILE A 589 -15.11 14.08 -34.85
C ILE A 589 -15.05 14.81 -33.50
N SER A 590 -14.78 16.12 -33.52
CA SER A 590 -14.81 16.97 -32.32
C SER A 590 -16.23 17.09 -31.76
N GLU A 591 -17.20 17.36 -32.64
CA GLU A 591 -18.62 17.47 -32.26
C GLU A 591 -19.17 16.17 -31.66
N LEU A 592 -18.72 15.02 -32.16
CA LEU A 592 -19.08 13.72 -31.59
C LEU A 592 -18.49 13.52 -30.19
N PHE A 593 -17.23 13.93 -29.99
CA PHE A 593 -16.62 13.87 -28.67
C PHE A 593 -17.33 14.79 -27.68
N ASP A 594 -17.73 15.99 -28.11
CA ASP A 594 -18.55 16.89 -27.31
C ASP A 594 -19.92 16.25 -26.97
N SER A 595 -20.56 15.59 -27.94
CA SER A 595 -21.80 14.84 -27.69
C SER A 595 -21.63 13.70 -26.68
N PHE A 596 -20.49 12.99 -26.71
CA PHE A 596 -20.17 11.97 -25.71
C PHE A 596 -20.08 12.58 -24.29
N VAL A 597 -19.42 13.73 -24.16
CA VAL A 597 -19.24 14.43 -22.88
C VAL A 597 -20.58 14.92 -22.34
N GLU A 598 -21.47 15.41 -23.21
CA GLU A 598 -22.82 15.83 -22.81
C GLU A 598 -23.69 14.63 -22.41
N ASP A 599 -23.77 13.59 -23.25
CA ASP A 599 -24.55 12.36 -23.03
C ASP A 599 -24.16 11.67 -21.71
N ASN A 600 -22.87 11.68 -21.34
CA ASN A 600 -22.33 10.99 -20.17
C ASN A 600 -21.94 11.92 -19.02
N SER A 601 -22.42 13.16 -19.02
CA SER A 601 -21.98 14.19 -18.07
C SER A 601 -22.13 13.78 -16.59
N GLU A 602 -23.22 13.08 -16.22
CA GLU A 602 -23.42 12.56 -14.86
C GLU A 602 -22.43 11.43 -14.51
N ALA A 603 -22.19 10.51 -15.45
CA ALA A 603 -21.28 9.38 -15.26
C ALA A 603 -19.82 9.83 -15.15
N ILE A 604 -19.44 10.83 -15.96
CA ILE A 604 -18.13 11.49 -15.91
C ILE A 604 -17.96 12.21 -14.57
N GLN A 605 -18.99 12.93 -14.10
CA GLN A 605 -18.97 13.57 -12.78
C GLN A 605 -18.85 12.55 -11.63
N ALA A 606 -19.55 11.42 -11.72
CA ALA A 606 -19.45 10.34 -10.73
C ALA A 606 -18.04 9.74 -10.68
N ASN A 607 -17.46 9.38 -11.84
CA ASN A 607 -16.09 8.89 -11.94
C ASN A 607 -15.08 9.91 -11.40
N ARG A 608 -15.24 11.18 -11.77
CA ARG A 608 -14.38 12.25 -11.29
C ARG A 608 -14.39 12.36 -9.76
N ARG A 609 -15.56 12.24 -9.13
CA ARG A 609 -15.70 12.23 -7.67
C ARG A 609 -15.01 11.01 -7.07
N GLU A 610 -15.17 9.84 -7.69
CA GLU A 610 -14.56 8.59 -7.25
C GLU A 610 -13.02 8.65 -7.25
N TYR A 611 -12.41 9.17 -8.32
CA TYR A 611 -10.96 9.32 -8.45
C TYR A 611 -10.41 10.62 -7.86
N ALA A 612 -11.27 11.44 -7.26
CA ALA A 612 -10.93 12.75 -6.68
C ALA A 612 -10.15 13.67 -7.65
N ILE A 613 -10.58 13.69 -8.92
CA ILE A 613 -9.93 14.40 -10.04
C ILE A 613 -10.26 15.89 -10.01
N THR A 614 -9.24 16.72 -10.17
CA THR A 614 -9.40 18.18 -10.27
C THR A 614 -9.88 18.57 -11.67
N SER A 615 -10.47 19.75 -11.83
CA SER A 615 -10.98 20.18 -13.15
C SER A 615 -9.88 20.31 -14.19
N GLU A 616 -8.71 20.81 -13.79
CA GLU A 616 -7.57 21.02 -14.67
C GLU A 616 -7.03 19.67 -15.19
N GLU A 617 -7.00 18.66 -14.32
CA GLU A 617 -6.60 17.28 -14.67
C GLU A 617 -7.61 16.64 -15.63
N GLU A 618 -8.92 16.81 -15.39
CA GLU A 618 -9.99 16.30 -16.25
C GLU A 618 -9.92 16.92 -17.65
N GLU A 619 -9.80 18.25 -17.76
CA GLU A 619 -9.67 18.94 -19.05
C GLU A 619 -8.41 18.51 -19.81
N GLU A 620 -7.30 18.29 -19.11
CA GLU A 620 -6.08 17.78 -19.75
C GLU A 620 -6.27 16.37 -20.29
N ILE A 621 -6.90 15.47 -19.52
CA ILE A 621 -7.13 14.08 -19.94
C ILE A 621 -8.11 14.03 -21.12
N LEU A 622 -9.21 14.77 -21.07
CA LEU A 622 -10.18 14.81 -22.18
C LEU A 622 -9.53 15.31 -23.47
N ARG A 623 -8.68 16.34 -23.42
CA ARG A 623 -7.94 16.82 -24.60
C ARG A 623 -6.96 15.79 -25.15
N VAL A 624 -6.33 14.99 -24.28
CA VAL A 624 -5.43 13.91 -24.70
C VAL A 624 -6.22 12.79 -25.37
N LEU A 625 -7.37 12.40 -24.80
CA LEU A 625 -8.26 11.39 -25.38
C LEU A 625 -8.79 11.81 -26.76
N GLU A 626 -9.26 13.06 -26.86
CA GLU A 626 -9.72 13.65 -28.12
C GLU A 626 -8.59 13.63 -29.17
N ARG A 627 -7.36 14.06 -28.78
CA ARG A 627 -6.20 14.06 -29.67
C ARG A 627 -5.79 12.66 -30.14
N ASN A 628 -5.75 11.69 -29.22
CA ASN A 628 -5.33 10.32 -29.55
C ASN A 628 -6.31 9.62 -30.49
N ARG A 629 -7.57 10.09 -30.56
CA ARG A 629 -8.61 9.57 -31.46
C ARG A 629 -8.76 10.38 -32.74
N LYS A 630 -8.22 11.61 -32.82
CA LYS A 630 -8.06 12.30 -34.10
C LYS A 630 -7.07 11.50 -34.96
N PRO A 631 -7.43 11.10 -36.19
CA PRO A 631 -6.45 10.50 -37.09
C PRO A 631 -5.30 11.50 -37.29
N ILE A 632 -4.06 11.01 -37.28
CA ILE A 632 -2.88 11.80 -37.65
C ILE A 632 -2.96 12.04 -39.16
N VAL A 633 -3.79 12.98 -39.58
CA VAL A 633 -3.80 13.54 -40.93
C VAL A 633 -2.87 14.74 -40.91
N SER A 634 -1.59 14.51 -40.63
CA SER A 634 -0.56 15.55 -40.73
C SER A 634 0.78 14.92 -41.05
N ASP A 635 0.96 14.57 -42.32
CA ASP A 635 2.12 15.00 -43.14
C ASP A 635 2.01 14.45 -44.56
N HIS A 636 1.43 13.27 -44.74
CA HIS A 636 1.28 12.67 -46.06
C HIS A 636 0.28 13.40 -46.97
N SER A 637 -0.79 13.99 -46.44
CA SER A 637 -1.77 14.75 -47.24
C SER A 637 -1.24 16.12 -47.71
N GLN A 638 -0.39 16.79 -46.92
CA GLN A 638 0.29 18.01 -47.37
C GLN A 638 1.45 17.71 -48.35
N GLN A 639 2.15 16.58 -48.20
CA GLN A 639 3.12 16.11 -49.20
C GLN A 639 2.46 15.59 -50.49
N GLN A 640 1.30 14.93 -50.43
CA GLN A 640 0.55 14.51 -51.62
C GLN A 640 -0.18 15.68 -52.30
N GLN A 641 -0.65 16.69 -51.56
CA GLN A 641 -1.15 17.92 -52.19
C GLN A 641 -0.02 18.73 -52.84
N LYS A 642 1.19 18.77 -52.25
CA LYS A 642 2.36 19.36 -52.90
C LYS A 642 2.86 18.54 -54.10
N MET A 643 2.88 17.20 -54.04
CA MET A 643 3.23 16.36 -55.21
C MET A 643 2.20 16.48 -56.34
N ASN A 644 0.89 16.43 -56.03
CA ASN A 644 -0.15 16.54 -57.06
C ASN A 644 -0.25 17.95 -57.69
N GLN A 645 0.13 19.03 -56.97
CA GLN A 645 0.27 20.36 -57.58
C GLN A 645 1.51 20.49 -58.46
N THR A 646 2.61 19.79 -58.12
CA THR A 646 3.85 19.85 -58.91
C THR A 646 3.74 19.01 -60.18
N ASP A 647 3.13 17.82 -60.09
CA ASP A 647 2.90 16.93 -61.23
C ASP A 647 1.83 17.47 -62.21
N GLY A 648 0.82 18.17 -61.70
CA GLY A 648 -0.19 18.84 -62.53
C GLY A 648 0.36 20.01 -63.35
N ILE A 649 1.30 20.78 -62.78
CA ILE A 649 1.95 21.90 -63.47
C ILE A 649 2.95 21.40 -64.54
N ASP A 650 3.67 20.31 -64.27
CA ASP A 650 4.59 19.72 -65.26
C ASP A 650 3.84 19.00 -66.40
N TYR A 651 2.68 18.39 -66.13
CA TYR A 651 1.82 17.82 -67.18
C TYR A 651 1.21 18.90 -68.08
N ILE A 652 0.77 20.03 -67.50
CA ILE A 652 0.25 21.17 -68.29
C ILE A 652 1.35 21.85 -69.10
N LYS A 653 2.58 22.00 -68.57
CA LYS A 653 3.73 22.50 -69.33
C LYS A 653 4.13 21.55 -70.46
N LYS A 654 4.04 20.24 -70.25
CA LYS A 654 4.33 19.23 -71.29
C LYS A 654 3.29 19.27 -72.41
N LEU A 655 2.00 19.43 -72.08
CA LEU A 655 0.92 19.60 -73.05
C LEU A 655 0.99 20.94 -73.79
N GLN A 656 1.38 22.04 -73.15
CA GLN A 656 1.62 23.32 -73.83
C GLN A 656 2.80 23.24 -74.81
N LYS A 657 3.87 22.53 -74.44
CA LYS A 657 5.05 22.33 -75.30
C LYS A 657 4.79 21.38 -76.47
N GLU A 658 3.89 20.40 -76.32
CA GLU A 658 3.40 19.56 -77.41
C GLU A 658 2.41 20.31 -78.32
N ALA A 659 1.55 21.18 -77.76
CA ALA A 659 0.66 22.04 -78.54
C ALA A 659 1.41 23.11 -79.36
N GLU A 660 2.50 23.66 -78.84
CA GLU A 660 3.39 24.58 -79.58
C GLU A 660 4.18 23.85 -80.69
N LYS A 661 4.57 22.59 -80.47
CA LYS A 661 5.17 21.76 -81.54
C LYS A 661 4.19 21.47 -82.67
N LEU A 662 2.92 21.21 -82.36
CA LEU A 662 1.87 20.98 -83.34
C LEU A 662 1.50 22.24 -84.13
N ARG A 663 1.61 23.44 -83.53
CA ARG A 663 1.45 24.72 -84.26
C ARG A 663 2.61 25.07 -85.20
N SER A 664 3.78 24.44 -85.05
CA SER A 664 4.93 24.68 -85.95
C SER A 664 4.93 23.80 -87.21
N TYR A 665 3.90 22.98 -87.41
CA TYR A 665 3.78 22.07 -88.55
C TYR A 665 2.76 22.50 -89.61
N ASP A 666 2.13 23.67 -89.46
CA ASP A 666 1.14 24.23 -90.41
C ASP A 666 1.70 25.34 -91.34
N ASP A 667 3.02 25.57 -91.34
CA ASP A 667 3.69 26.40 -92.36
C ASP A 667 4.56 25.52 -93.28
N TRP A 668 3.90 24.72 -94.14
CA TRP A 668 4.38 24.23 -95.46
C TRP A 668 3.20 23.97 -96.39
#